data_AF-A0A9W4J425-F1
#
_entry.id   AF-A0A9W4J425-F1
#
_cell.length_a   1.000
_cell.length_b   1.000
_cell.length_c   1.000
_cell.angle_alpha   90.00
_cell.angle_beta   90.00
_cell.angle_gamma   90.00
#
_symmetry.space_group_name_H-M   'P 1'
#
loop_
_entity.id
_entity.type
_entity.pdbx_description
1 polymer ?
#
loop_
_entity_poly.entity_id
_entity_poly.type
_entity_poly.pdbx_seq_one_letter_code
_entity_poly.pdbx_strand_id
1 'polypeptide(L)'
;MATSVACLCGSIDIPVQLDTTIDQEKLQLCHCQRCRTSVGQLYSSYHLLQNEPKLNGLQEYQESDHISRFFCKTCGAHVFAHSKPSGRFLAASGLLVAKIPVKEIVHWQLSDTNDGGLGVYLPGTESPTASCRLDVPGSSLMSKEPVTRGQVEFKEQTLHARCNCGGVEFYITKPNASSSQATSPWADLLVPYYTGSGANPEDVKWWLRDGATRYLAGTCACNTCRLSSGFPIQTWAFVPKSNILEVDGSPLDFNHGKIKRHNSSPGVYREFCSCCGATAFWHCDERPLLIDVSVGLLRAGGARAEDWLEWASDRVSFAEMAVQSDLIGKLEEVFLKMPPFQFRGNSNYRGSRPNPKHEFSFRYRPPPTAERPLLSRKREVTPDLLQGENETKAPLKFASLDALSDSGEAEMDTSDDDSDNERPRKRRAMGLDGQQENLPAPPPPPPATKWSNPDPYTVLPPPSEQTNKRVDVVKLIRKARLENAAKTETTDAVKDNSDFISLGPMTELEPENNAPENAPKGPKGQETMDSGPGNRKRTREDELKGFSRKTGKPASRYNYDGSVINEWKPRSQETGTPWFESTPSSLHIGSQLNHEILSFYNWAKPQEFENIVRMDLVERLNIAFQKRYPGVEIHAFGSFASGLYLPTADIDLVLLSNSFRRSGIRTFGERKGQIYAFSGFLKGTNIAVPNSIECIAHARVPILKFVDKLTGLHVDMSFDNNSGLIANETFQKWKAQFPEMPIILSVIKQFLLIRGLNEVPTGGLGGFSITCLVTSILQHMPQGNLQPNLGSILMDFFNFYGKYFQYDHVAIRMDPPGYFNKIYFGSSDRLTIEDPNNPDNDISGGTREIDLILRTFAGAHTTLKNRMEYLALVQGPNKTILGPIIAGNFEEYVEQRNQLRRVFVSESRFAKYNVPPPPPEPYPLDGSSSPPPLPAGPPPPGPPPPPAQRPIKKAKSKLRGTVSEPENISSDESSGETKPNKTRKGDVRRQVCRDRAARIKRLRPDLTKLPASLSVNQALRHAGYETDAQMEHDLALREQQQAAAA
;
A
#
# COMPACT_ATOMS: atom_id res chain seq x y z
N MET A 1 -4.91 47.29 6.27
CA MET A 1 -4.40 46.75 4.99
C MET A 1 -5.47 46.93 3.91
N ALA A 2 -5.13 47.40 2.71
CA ALA A 2 -6.07 47.52 1.60
C ALA A 2 -6.17 46.20 0.80
N THR A 3 -7.38 45.83 0.36
CA THR A 3 -7.69 44.64 -0.44
C THR A 3 -9.04 44.84 -1.14
N SER A 4 -9.51 43.92 -1.97
CA SER A 4 -10.94 43.79 -2.28
C SER A 4 -11.53 42.49 -1.75
N VAL A 5 -12.86 42.42 -1.80
CA VAL A 5 -13.71 41.28 -1.46
C VAL A 5 -14.49 40.88 -2.72
N ALA A 6 -14.25 39.67 -3.24
CA ALA A 6 -14.81 39.21 -4.51
C ALA A 6 -15.57 37.88 -4.36
N CYS A 7 -16.72 37.74 -5.01
CA CYS A 7 -17.55 36.52 -4.98
C CYS A 7 -17.49 35.70 -6.28
N LEU A 8 -17.94 34.43 -6.22
CA LEU A 8 -17.81 33.48 -7.35
C LEU A 8 -18.42 33.96 -8.68
N CYS A 9 -19.50 34.74 -8.64
CA CYS A 9 -20.18 35.20 -9.85
C CYS A 9 -19.69 36.57 -10.36
N GLY A 10 -18.66 37.16 -9.76
CA GLY A 10 -18.11 38.47 -10.15
C GLY A 10 -19.04 39.67 -9.94
N SER A 11 -20.29 39.46 -9.52
CA SER A 11 -21.27 40.53 -9.29
C SER A 11 -20.94 41.40 -8.06
N ILE A 12 -20.00 40.94 -7.23
CA ILE A 12 -19.43 41.67 -6.09
C ILE A 12 -17.92 41.64 -6.26
N ASP A 13 -17.31 42.81 -6.44
CA ASP A 13 -15.91 43.11 -6.18
C ASP A 13 -15.87 44.49 -5.50
N ILE A 14 -15.57 44.50 -4.20
CA ILE A 14 -15.67 45.70 -3.36
C ILE A 14 -14.30 45.96 -2.71
N PRO A 15 -13.66 47.12 -2.96
CA PRO A 15 -12.44 47.49 -2.25
C PRO A 15 -12.77 47.79 -0.77
N VAL A 16 -11.95 47.24 0.13
CA VAL A 16 -12.09 47.37 1.58
C VAL A 16 -10.75 47.60 2.26
N GLN A 17 -10.80 48.10 3.48
CA GLN A 17 -9.62 48.35 4.30
C GLN A 17 -9.75 47.58 5.60
N LEU A 18 -8.92 46.55 5.77
CA LEU A 18 -8.84 45.75 6.99
C LEU A 18 -8.21 46.57 8.11
N ASP A 19 -8.80 46.49 9.29
CA ASP A 19 -8.38 47.18 10.51
C ASP A 19 -6.96 46.76 10.91
N THR A 20 -6.04 47.72 11.05
CA THR A 20 -4.64 47.47 11.43
C THR A 20 -4.40 47.45 12.93
N THR A 21 -5.44 47.67 13.75
CA THR A 21 -5.34 47.57 15.23
C THR A 21 -5.48 46.13 15.74
N ILE A 22 -5.90 45.19 14.88
CA ILE A 22 -6.02 43.77 15.20
C ILE A 22 -5.08 42.95 14.32
N ASP A 23 -4.43 41.98 14.94
CA ASP A 23 -3.65 40.94 14.26
C ASP A 23 -4.57 40.12 13.33
N GLN A 24 -4.40 40.32 12.02
CA GLN A 24 -5.18 39.66 10.99
C GLN A 24 -4.73 38.21 10.71
N GLU A 25 -3.55 37.80 11.22
CA GLU A 25 -3.00 36.44 11.06
C GLU A 25 -3.61 35.45 12.08
N LYS A 26 -4.47 35.93 13.00
CA LYS A 26 -5.26 35.14 13.95
C LYS A 26 -6.68 34.91 13.44
N LEU A 27 -6.91 33.78 12.78
CA LEU A 27 -8.21 33.47 12.18
C LEU A 27 -9.26 33.16 13.27
N GLN A 28 -10.28 34.03 13.37
CA GLN A 28 -11.34 33.93 14.37
C GLN A 28 -12.50 33.05 13.84
N LEU A 29 -12.72 31.87 14.42
CA LEU A 29 -13.75 30.92 14.01
C LEU A 29 -14.91 30.92 15.02
N CYS A 30 -16.10 31.35 14.60
CA CYS A 30 -17.30 31.32 15.45
C CYS A 30 -18.18 30.13 15.13
N HIS A 31 -18.33 29.23 16.10
CA HIS A 31 -19.00 27.95 15.97
C HIS A 31 -20.44 27.92 16.48
N CYS A 32 -20.99 28.99 17.06
CA CYS A 32 -22.35 28.99 17.60
C CYS A 32 -23.43 28.64 16.55
N GLN A 33 -24.53 28.05 17.00
CA GLN A 33 -25.63 27.55 16.18
C GLN A 33 -26.25 28.63 15.29
N ARG A 34 -26.34 29.88 15.76
CA ARG A 34 -26.75 31.03 14.94
C ARG A 34 -25.79 31.26 13.77
N CYS A 35 -24.48 31.30 14.03
CA CYS A 35 -23.48 31.39 12.96
C CYS A 35 -23.56 30.21 11.99
N ARG A 36 -23.56 28.97 12.49
CA ARG A 36 -23.60 27.75 11.66
C ARG A 36 -24.79 27.76 10.69
N THR A 37 -25.97 28.05 11.22
CA THR A 37 -27.25 27.90 10.50
C THR A 37 -27.64 29.15 9.69
N SER A 38 -27.05 30.33 9.98
CA SER A 38 -27.19 31.53 9.14
C SER A 38 -26.34 31.47 7.88
N VAL A 39 -25.21 30.74 7.88
CA VAL A 39 -24.32 30.62 6.70
C VAL A 39 -24.36 29.25 6.03
N GLY A 40 -24.80 28.21 6.73
CA GLY A 40 -24.73 26.83 6.25
C GLY A 40 -23.29 26.32 6.23
N GLN A 41 -22.60 26.36 7.38
CA GLN A 41 -21.28 25.73 7.62
C GLN A 41 -21.11 25.36 9.11
N LEU A 42 -20.05 24.64 9.48
CA LEU A 42 -19.72 24.36 10.90
C LEU A 42 -19.04 25.53 11.65
N TYR A 43 -18.79 26.64 10.97
CA TYR A 43 -18.28 27.89 11.56
C TYR A 43 -18.65 29.09 10.68
N SER A 44 -18.34 30.30 11.13
CA SER A 44 -18.16 31.46 10.25
C SER A 44 -16.94 32.25 10.72
N SER A 45 -16.23 32.91 9.80
CA SER A 45 -15.00 33.67 10.11
C SER A 45 -14.92 34.97 9.31
N TYR A 46 -14.60 36.06 10.00
CA TYR A 46 -14.61 37.40 9.42
C TYR A 46 -13.44 38.25 9.92
N HIS A 47 -12.86 39.05 9.03
CA HIS A 47 -11.83 40.03 9.33
C HIS A 47 -12.45 41.41 9.55
N LEU A 48 -11.96 42.16 10.53
CA LEU A 48 -12.53 43.44 10.94
C LEU A 48 -12.16 44.56 9.94
N LEU A 49 -13.12 45.39 9.55
CA LEU A 49 -12.91 46.53 8.66
C LEU A 49 -12.67 47.83 9.45
N GLN A 50 -11.83 48.68 8.89
CA GLN A 50 -11.53 50.03 9.41
C GLN A 50 -12.68 51.01 9.13
N ASN A 51 -13.39 50.84 8.03
CA ASN A 51 -14.44 51.74 7.53
C ASN A 51 -15.67 50.95 7.07
N GLU A 52 -16.83 51.60 6.97
CA GLU A 52 -18.03 51.01 6.37
C GLU A 52 -17.81 50.69 4.86
N PRO A 53 -18.08 49.45 4.41
CA PRO A 53 -17.98 49.08 3.00
C PRO A 53 -19.22 49.49 2.20
N LYS A 54 -19.09 49.62 0.88
CA LYS A 54 -20.24 49.88 0.00
C LYS A 54 -21.18 48.66 -0.02
N LEU A 55 -22.40 48.79 0.47
CA LEU A 55 -23.37 47.68 0.57
C LEU A 55 -24.22 47.43 -0.69
N ASN A 56 -24.04 48.25 -1.73
CA ASN A 56 -24.84 48.18 -2.96
C ASN A 56 -24.76 46.80 -3.64
N GLY A 57 -25.90 46.29 -4.11
CA GLY A 57 -25.99 44.98 -4.78
C GLY A 57 -26.08 43.76 -3.83
N LEU A 58 -25.79 43.92 -2.55
CA LEU A 58 -25.95 42.85 -1.55
C LEU A 58 -27.42 42.70 -1.12
N GLN A 59 -27.73 41.56 -0.51
CA GLN A 59 -28.93 41.35 0.29
C GLN A 59 -28.55 41.44 1.76
N GLU A 60 -29.29 42.24 2.52
CA GLU A 60 -29.21 42.24 3.98
C GLU A 60 -30.11 41.13 4.56
N TYR A 61 -29.61 40.46 5.60
CA TYR A 61 -30.35 39.63 6.51
C TYR A 61 -30.10 40.14 7.95
N GLN A 62 -31.13 40.73 8.56
CA GLN A 62 -31.13 41.03 9.99
C GLN A 62 -31.29 39.71 10.75
N GLU A 63 -30.20 39.23 11.35
CA GLU A 63 -30.19 37.99 12.15
C GLU A 63 -30.74 38.24 13.56
N SER A 64 -30.48 39.43 14.10
CA SER A 64 -31.15 40.00 15.28
C SER A 64 -30.99 41.52 15.28
N ASP A 65 -31.54 42.19 16.29
CA ASP A 65 -31.43 43.65 16.46
C ASP A 65 -29.98 44.14 16.69
N HIS A 66 -29.04 43.21 16.84
CA HIS A 66 -27.61 43.48 17.05
C HIS A 66 -26.72 43.02 15.88
N ILE A 67 -27.19 42.12 15.01
CA ILE A 67 -26.40 41.56 13.90
C ILE A 67 -27.18 41.65 12.58
N SER A 68 -26.57 42.29 11.59
CA SER A 68 -26.95 42.13 10.18
C SER A 68 -25.85 41.41 9.41
N ARG A 69 -26.21 40.51 8.49
CA ARG A 69 -25.30 39.88 7.52
C ARG A 69 -25.64 40.34 6.11
N PHE A 70 -24.63 40.48 5.26
CA PHE A 70 -24.78 40.88 3.87
C PHE A 70 -24.20 39.82 2.94
N PHE A 71 -24.97 39.39 1.95
CA PHE A 71 -24.59 38.31 1.03
C PHE A 71 -24.94 38.64 -0.43
N CYS A 72 -24.30 37.94 -1.37
CA CYS A 72 -24.50 38.17 -2.79
C CYS A 72 -25.87 37.65 -3.26
N LYS A 73 -26.71 38.53 -3.82
CA LYS A 73 -28.03 38.21 -4.39
C LYS A 73 -28.00 37.16 -5.51
N THR A 74 -26.85 36.97 -6.16
CA THR A 74 -26.69 36.07 -7.32
C THR A 74 -26.19 34.69 -6.92
N CYS A 75 -25.12 34.60 -6.12
CA CYS A 75 -24.45 33.33 -5.80
C CYS A 75 -24.53 32.88 -4.33
N GLY A 76 -25.20 33.63 -3.46
CA GLY A 76 -25.38 33.28 -2.03
C GLY A 76 -24.22 33.64 -1.11
N ALA A 77 -23.01 33.80 -1.65
CA ALA A 77 -21.79 34.03 -0.86
C ALA A 77 -21.93 35.17 0.16
N HIS A 78 -21.60 34.88 1.42
CA HIS A 78 -21.54 35.89 2.48
C HIS A 78 -20.36 36.83 2.25
N VAL A 79 -20.61 38.13 2.35
CA VAL A 79 -19.65 39.18 2.04
C VAL A 79 -19.28 39.97 3.30
N PHE A 80 -20.29 40.48 4.03
CA PHE A 80 -20.08 41.24 5.26
C PHE A 80 -20.96 40.78 6.43
N ALA A 81 -20.56 41.16 7.63
CA ALA A 81 -21.40 41.22 8.82
C ALA A 81 -21.25 42.61 9.46
N HIS A 82 -22.31 43.11 10.10
CA HIS A 82 -22.33 44.36 10.85
C HIS A 82 -22.81 44.08 12.28
N SER A 83 -21.96 44.43 13.25
CA SER A 83 -22.24 44.38 14.68
C SER A 83 -22.79 45.72 15.13
N LYS A 84 -24.12 45.87 15.10
CA LYS A 84 -24.83 47.13 15.38
C LYS A 84 -24.45 47.78 16.74
N PRO A 85 -24.25 47.02 17.85
CA PRO A 85 -23.83 47.62 19.14
C PRO A 85 -22.44 48.25 19.12
N SER A 86 -21.58 47.86 18.18
CA SER A 86 -20.22 48.41 18.03
C SER A 86 -20.05 49.33 16.81
N GLY A 87 -21.03 49.36 15.90
CA GLY A 87 -20.95 50.06 14.61
C GLY A 87 -19.91 49.46 13.64
N ARG A 88 -19.34 48.29 13.94
CA ARG A 88 -18.21 47.73 13.17
C ARG A 88 -18.67 46.72 12.12
N PHE A 89 -18.12 46.88 10.91
CA PHE A 89 -18.28 45.95 9.80
C PHE A 89 -17.12 44.95 9.74
N LEU A 90 -17.41 43.73 9.30
CA LEU A 90 -16.44 42.65 9.12
C LEU A 90 -16.63 41.99 7.75
N ALA A 91 -15.54 41.66 7.05
CA ALA A 91 -15.55 40.97 5.77
C ALA A 91 -15.32 39.46 5.90
N ALA A 92 -16.06 38.66 5.15
CA ALA A 92 -15.96 37.20 5.20
C ALA A 92 -14.60 36.72 4.65
N SER A 93 -13.87 35.91 5.42
CA SER A 93 -12.46 35.60 5.18
C SER A 93 -12.19 34.90 3.84
N GLY A 94 -13.12 34.07 3.38
CA GLY A 94 -12.98 33.31 2.13
C GLY A 94 -13.06 34.17 0.87
N LEU A 95 -13.67 35.36 0.92
CA LEU A 95 -13.82 36.24 -0.25
C LEU A 95 -12.69 37.27 -0.39
N LEU A 96 -11.74 37.33 0.55
CA LEU A 96 -10.62 38.27 0.48
C LEU A 96 -9.68 37.90 -0.68
N VAL A 97 -9.31 38.91 -1.46
CA VAL A 97 -8.34 38.77 -2.57
C VAL A 97 -6.90 38.76 -2.04
N ALA A 98 -6.61 39.53 -0.98
CA ALA A 98 -5.35 39.45 -0.26
C ALA A 98 -5.18 38.10 0.44
N LYS A 99 -4.04 37.43 0.20
CA LYS A 99 -3.67 36.18 0.89
C LYS A 99 -3.15 36.51 2.29
N ILE A 100 -3.98 36.33 3.30
CA ILE A 100 -3.59 36.49 4.71
C ILE A 100 -3.16 35.12 5.26
N PRO A 101 -1.92 34.95 5.74
CA PRO A 101 -1.44 33.69 6.32
C PRO A 101 -2.13 33.44 7.67
N VAL A 102 -2.29 32.17 8.03
CA VAL A 102 -3.02 31.77 9.26
C VAL A 102 -2.04 31.17 10.27
N LYS A 103 -1.51 32.03 11.15
CA LYS A 103 -0.55 31.61 12.19
C LYS A 103 -1.26 30.96 13.37
N GLU A 104 -2.31 31.61 13.87
CA GLU A 104 -3.11 31.16 15.02
C GLU A 104 -4.59 31.01 14.60
N ILE A 105 -5.29 30.09 15.25
CA ILE A 105 -6.74 29.90 15.13
C ILE A 105 -7.36 30.12 16.50
N VAL A 106 -8.43 30.90 16.58
CA VAL A 106 -9.16 31.17 17.83
C VAL A 106 -10.61 30.75 17.69
N HIS A 107 -11.06 29.82 18.53
CA HIS A 107 -12.40 29.23 18.51
C HIS A 107 -13.33 29.95 19.47
N TRP A 108 -14.48 30.39 18.95
CA TRP A 108 -15.53 31.06 19.70
C TRP A 108 -16.78 30.17 19.73
N GLN A 109 -17.40 30.02 20.90
CA GLN A 109 -18.62 29.23 21.10
C GLN A 109 -18.48 27.77 20.66
N LEU A 110 -17.32 27.16 20.95
CA LEU A 110 -17.09 25.75 20.64
C LEU A 110 -17.96 24.83 21.51
N SER A 111 -18.25 25.21 22.76
CA SER A 111 -19.21 24.50 23.64
C SER A 111 -20.62 24.37 23.05
N ASP A 112 -21.08 25.34 22.25
CA ASP A 112 -22.38 25.35 21.56
C ASP A 112 -22.43 24.37 20.36
N THR A 113 -21.42 23.51 20.20
CA THR A 113 -21.40 22.38 19.25
C THR A 113 -21.80 21.05 19.88
N ASN A 114 -21.75 20.92 21.21
CA ASN A 114 -21.81 19.69 22.01
C ASN A 114 -20.72 18.64 21.72
N ASP A 115 -20.19 18.55 20.51
CA ASP A 115 -19.23 17.53 20.05
C ASP A 115 -17.82 18.09 19.71
N GLY A 116 -17.63 19.41 19.85
CA GLY A 116 -16.42 20.15 19.47
C GLY A 116 -16.42 20.67 18.01
N GLY A 117 -17.47 20.42 17.23
CA GLY A 117 -17.65 20.94 15.87
C GLY A 117 -16.45 20.69 14.95
N LEU A 118 -16.07 21.69 14.15
CA LEU A 118 -14.86 21.62 13.33
C LEU A 118 -13.57 21.92 14.13
N GLY A 119 -13.67 22.40 15.37
CA GLY A 119 -12.50 22.68 16.23
C GLY A 119 -11.75 21.42 16.67
N VAL A 120 -12.40 20.26 16.69
CA VAL A 120 -11.72 18.95 16.89
C VAL A 120 -10.66 18.69 15.82
N TYR A 121 -10.84 19.21 14.61
CA TYR A 121 -9.92 19.03 13.48
C TYR A 121 -9.02 20.25 13.23
N LEU A 122 -9.19 21.35 13.96
CA LEU A 122 -8.45 22.60 13.74
C LEU A 122 -7.76 23.03 15.04
N PRO A 123 -6.42 22.90 15.14
CA PRO A 123 -5.70 23.19 16.37
C PRO A 123 -5.62 24.71 16.60
N GLY A 124 -6.23 25.17 17.70
CA GLY A 124 -6.33 26.58 18.07
C GLY A 124 -6.60 26.79 19.56
N THR A 125 -6.71 28.05 19.96
CA THR A 125 -7.07 28.45 21.34
C THR A 125 -8.58 28.68 21.45
N GLU A 126 -9.21 28.32 22.56
CA GLU A 126 -10.59 28.77 22.83
C GLU A 126 -10.60 30.22 23.33
N SER A 127 -11.55 31.01 22.85
CA SER A 127 -11.78 32.37 23.35
C SER A 127 -12.40 32.33 24.74
N PRO A 128 -11.91 33.14 25.72
CA PRO A 128 -12.45 33.15 27.08
C PRO A 128 -13.87 33.75 27.18
N THR A 129 -14.37 34.40 26.12
CA THR A 129 -15.70 35.03 26.11
C THR A 129 -16.79 34.08 25.62
N ALA A 130 -17.77 33.80 26.47
CA ALA A 130 -18.93 32.98 26.16
C ALA A 130 -20.01 33.68 25.29
N SER A 131 -19.63 34.60 24.39
CA SER A 131 -20.53 35.25 23.42
C SER A 131 -20.20 34.87 21.97
N CYS A 132 -21.10 35.17 21.04
CA CYS A 132 -20.82 35.10 19.60
C CYS A 132 -19.71 36.09 19.22
N ARG A 133 -18.81 35.73 18.28
CA ARG A 133 -17.74 36.63 17.81
C ARG A 133 -18.27 37.95 17.20
N LEU A 134 -19.51 37.97 16.71
CA LEU A 134 -20.16 39.15 16.15
C LEU A 134 -20.85 40.02 17.23
N ASP A 135 -21.04 39.49 18.44
CA ASP A 135 -21.59 40.19 19.61
C ASP A 135 -20.43 40.57 20.56
N VAL A 136 -19.92 41.80 20.40
CA VAL A 136 -18.97 42.38 21.36
C VAL A 136 -19.73 42.79 22.62
N PRO A 137 -19.34 42.36 23.84
CA PRO A 137 -20.12 42.62 25.05
C PRO A 137 -20.23 44.12 25.38
N GLY A 138 -21.45 44.67 25.33
CA GLY A 138 -21.73 46.08 25.60
C GLY A 138 -23.08 46.35 26.28
N SER A 139 -23.85 45.31 26.62
CA SER A 139 -25.11 45.42 27.36
C SER A 139 -25.35 44.16 28.21
N SER A 140 -26.15 44.32 29.26
CA SER A 140 -26.50 43.25 30.21
C SER A 140 -27.75 42.48 29.78
N LEU A 141 -27.84 41.22 30.23
CA LEU A 141 -29.04 40.40 30.44
C LEU A 141 -30.34 40.79 29.70
N MET A 142 -30.71 40.00 28.69
CA MET A 142 -32.03 39.36 28.47
C MET A 142 -31.98 38.59 27.13
N SER A 143 -32.56 37.41 26.96
CA SER A 143 -33.11 36.44 27.92
C SER A 143 -32.77 35.02 27.42
N LYS A 144 -32.59 34.05 28.33
CA LYS A 144 -32.75 32.64 27.94
C LYS A 144 -34.23 32.34 27.95
N GLU A 145 -34.93 32.65 26.86
CA GLU A 145 -36.12 31.84 26.57
C GLU A 145 -35.66 30.38 26.46
N PRO A 146 -36.22 29.46 27.26
CA PRO A 146 -35.98 28.06 27.01
C PRO A 146 -36.64 27.75 25.67
N VAL A 147 -35.83 27.43 24.64
CA VAL A 147 -36.35 26.74 23.46
C VAL A 147 -37.07 25.52 24.00
N THR A 148 -38.39 25.55 23.90
CA THR A 148 -39.24 24.62 24.63
C THR A 148 -38.82 23.21 24.24
N ARG A 149 -38.73 22.30 25.23
CA ARG A 149 -38.87 20.87 24.93
C ARG A 149 -40.31 20.59 24.54
N GLY A 150 -40.75 21.18 23.43
CA GLY A 150 -41.82 20.64 22.64
C GLY A 150 -41.37 19.25 22.25
N GLN A 151 -42.04 18.25 22.82
CA GLN A 151 -41.86 16.86 22.45
C GLN A 151 -42.49 16.67 21.06
N VAL A 152 -41.83 17.24 20.05
CA VAL A 152 -41.89 16.67 18.71
C VAL A 152 -41.33 15.27 18.89
N GLU A 153 -42.21 14.29 18.85
CA GLU A 153 -41.80 12.89 18.83
C GLU A 153 -40.85 12.72 17.64
N PHE A 154 -39.57 12.52 17.94
CA PHE A 154 -38.60 12.15 16.91
C PHE A 154 -39.03 10.79 16.37
N LYS A 155 -39.74 10.79 15.24
CA LYS A 155 -39.82 9.62 14.36
C LYS A 155 -38.37 9.19 14.14
N GLU A 156 -37.99 8.05 14.69
CA GLU A 156 -36.59 7.66 15.00
C GLU A 156 -35.71 7.40 13.76
N GLN A 157 -36.15 7.87 12.59
CA GLN A 157 -35.64 7.57 11.26
C GLN A 157 -35.36 8.84 10.42
N THR A 158 -35.65 10.05 10.93
CA THR A 158 -35.43 11.34 10.22
C THR A 158 -34.63 12.36 11.02
N LEU A 159 -33.61 12.94 10.39
CA LEU A 159 -32.81 14.09 10.85
C LEU A 159 -33.40 15.38 10.28
N HIS A 160 -33.62 16.39 11.13
CA HIS A 160 -34.08 17.71 10.71
C HIS A 160 -32.91 18.58 10.21
N ALA A 161 -33.18 19.41 9.20
CA ALA A 161 -32.23 20.38 8.66
C ALA A 161 -32.93 21.72 8.36
N ARG A 162 -32.36 22.83 8.83
CA ARG A 162 -32.99 24.16 8.77
C ARG A 162 -31.97 25.31 8.83
N CYS A 163 -32.13 26.34 8.01
CA CYS A 163 -31.35 27.60 8.14
C CYS A 163 -31.93 28.53 9.23
N ASN A 164 -31.16 29.50 9.73
CA ASN A 164 -31.54 30.34 10.87
C ASN A 164 -32.89 31.07 10.67
N CYS A 165 -33.20 31.54 9.45
CA CYS A 165 -34.47 32.21 9.16
C CYS A 165 -35.65 31.27 8.80
N GLY A 166 -35.47 29.95 8.82
CA GLY A 166 -36.50 28.98 8.41
C GLY A 166 -36.93 29.06 6.93
N GLY A 167 -36.18 29.75 6.07
CA GLY A 167 -36.48 29.84 4.63
C GLY A 167 -36.10 28.59 3.82
N VAL A 168 -35.23 27.75 4.37
CA VAL A 168 -34.86 26.43 3.86
C VAL A 168 -34.96 25.47 5.04
N GLU A 169 -35.82 24.46 4.90
CA GLU A 169 -36.15 23.49 5.92
C GLU A 169 -36.55 22.16 5.27
N PHE A 170 -35.95 21.07 5.71
CA PHE A 170 -36.11 19.73 5.13
C PHE A 170 -35.72 18.64 6.13
N TYR A 171 -35.96 17.38 5.78
CA TYR A 171 -35.63 16.20 6.58
C TYR A 171 -34.77 15.21 5.77
N ILE A 172 -33.83 14.55 6.44
CA ILE A 172 -32.98 13.51 5.86
C ILE A 172 -33.34 12.18 6.52
N THR A 173 -33.71 11.19 5.72
CA THR A 173 -33.94 9.82 6.22
C THR A 173 -32.64 9.06 6.42
N LYS A 174 -32.60 8.12 7.38
CA LYS A 174 -31.51 7.13 7.48
C LYS A 174 -31.35 6.37 6.14
N PRO A 175 -30.14 5.90 5.78
CA PRO A 175 -29.97 5.20 4.52
C PRO A 175 -30.82 3.93 4.48
N ASN A 176 -31.35 3.63 3.29
CA ASN A 176 -32.34 2.60 3.05
C ASN A 176 -32.20 2.05 1.62
N ALA A 177 -33.19 1.27 1.16
CA ALA A 177 -33.13 0.63 -0.16
C ALA A 177 -33.05 1.62 -1.35
N SER A 178 -33.66 2.82 -1.26
CA SER A 178 -33.55 3.82 -2.34
C SER A 178 -32.20 4.55 -2.34
N SER A 179 -31.50 4.62 -1.19
CA SER A 179 -30.18 5.25 -1.08
C SER A 179 -29.09 4.63 -1.97
N SER A 180 -29.32 3.40 -2.45
CA SER A 180 -28.43 2.69 -3.39
C SER A 180 -28.74 2.94 -4.86
N GLN A 181 -29.85 3.63 -5.19
CA GLN A 181 -30.27 3.92 -6.56
C GLN A 181 -29.49 5.07 -7.20
N ALA A 182 -28.92 5.97 -6.39
CA ALA A 182 -28.00 6.98 -6.88
C ALA A 182 -26.72 6.32 -7.42
N THR A 183 -26.13 6.91 -8.44
CA THR A 183 -24.80 6.56 -8.98
C THR A 183 -23.91 7.80 -8.90
N SER A 184 -22.59 7.61 -8.82
CA SER A 184 -21.64 8.72 -8.80
C SER A 184 -20.24 8.27 -9.19
N PRO A 185 -19.46 9.09 -9.93
CA PRO A 185 -18.00 9.06 -9.89
C PRO A 185 -17.47 9.09 -8.45
N TRP A 186 -16.19 8.78 -8.25
CA TRP A 186 -15.54 8.97 -6.95
C TRP A 186 -15.51 10.45 -6.59
N ALA A 187 -15.84 10.79 -5.33
CA ALA A 187 -15.58 12.12 -4.82
C ALA A 187 -14.07 12.36 -4.74
N ASP A 188 -13.63 13.57 -5.08
CA ASP A 188 -12.24 14.02 -4.90
C ASP A 188 -11.74 13.82 -3.44
N LEU A 189 -12.65 13.94 -2.46
CA LEU A 189 -12.44 13.60 -1.05
C LEU A 189 -11.85 12.19 -0.81
N LEU A 190 -12.10 11.23 -1.71
CA LEU A 190 -11.65 9.84 -1.65
C LEU A 190 -10.61 9.50 -2.73
N VAL A 191 -10.76 10.03 -3.95
CA VAL A 191 -9.86 9.80 -5.10
C VAL A 191 -9.48 11.15 -5.69
N PRO A 192 -8.30 11.72 -5.37
CA PRO A 192 -7.97 13.10 -5.72
C PRO A 192 -8.07 13.38 -7.23
N TYR A 193 -8.65 14.52 -7.61
CA TYR A 193 -8.99 14.80 -9.02
C TYR A 193 -7.80 14.73 -9.99
N TYR A 194 -6.60 15.05 -9.50
CA TYR A 194 -5.35 15.02 -10.26
C TYR A 194 -4.79 13.60 -10.50
N THR A 195 -5.37 12.55 -9.90
CA THR A 195 -4.98 11.14 -10.16
C THR A 195 -5.53 10.60 -11.48
N GLY A 196 -6.38 11.37 -12.19
CA GLY A 196 -6.87 11.04 -13.53
C GLY A 196 -7.97 9.97 -13.62
N SER A 197 -8.28 9.26 -12.52
CA SER A 197 -9.28 8.18 -12.49
C SER A 197 -10.43 8.42 -11.51
N GLY A 198 -11.17 9.52 -11.71
CA GLY A 198 -12.43 9.77 -10.97
C GLY A 198 -13.57 8.79 -11.31
N ALA A 199 -13.43 7.98 -12.36
CA ALA A 199 -14.45 7.02 -12.79
C ALA A 199 -14.69 5.92 -11.73
N ASN A 200 -15.97 5.63 -11.47
CA ASN A 200 -16.42 4.59 -10.55
C ASN A 200 -17.13 3.45 -11.32
N PRO A 201 -16.40 2.59 -12.07
CA PRO A 201 -16.99 1.60 -12.97
C PRO A 201 -17.74 0.47 -12.25
N GLU A 202 -17.43 0.25 -10.97
CA GLU A 202 -18.11 -0.73 -10.11
C GLU A 202 -19.34 -0.14 -9.39
N ASP A 203 -19.65 1.15 -9.63
CA ASP A 203 -20.78 1.88 -9.02
C ASP A 203 -20.82 1.76 -7.48
N VAL A 204 -19.63 1.83 -6.87
CA VAL A 204 -19.45 1.72 -5.41
C VAL A 204 -20.20 2.87 -4.73
N LYS A 205 -21.12 2.52 -3.82
CA LYS A 205 -21.95 3.46 -3.06
C LYS A 205 -21.16 4.12 -1.94
N TRP A 206 -20.08 4.81 -2.27
CA TRP A 206 -19.06 5.31 -1.32
C TRP A 206 -19.59 6.33 -0.30
N TRP A 207 -20.76 6.93 -0.57
CA TRP A 207 -21.50 7.79 0.36
C TRP A 207 -22.25 7.00 1.44
N LEU A 208 -22.40 5.69 1.32
CA LEU A 208 -23.03 4.82 2.32
C LEU A 208 -21.96 4.21 3.22
N ARG A 209 -22.03 4.55 4.51
CA ARG A 209 -21.02 4.27 5.52
C ARG A 209 -21.60 3.46 6.68
N ASP A 210 -20.72 2.88 7.50
CA ASP A 210 -21.07 2.00 8.63
C ASP A 210 -22.19 0.98 8.30
N GLY A 211 -21.94 0.13 7.30
CA GLY A 211 -22.92 -0.87 6.84
C GLY A 211 -24.21 -0.30 6.23
N ALA A 212 -24.15 0.90 5.65
CA ALA A 212 -25.29 1.70 5.18
C ALA A 212 -26.23 2.16 6.31
N THR A 213 -25.66 2.56 7.46
CA THR A 213 -26.40 3.21 8.55
C THR A 213 -26.09 4.71 8.69
N ARG A 214 -25.02 5.19 8.06
CA ARG A 214 -24.58 6.59 8.04
C ARG A 214 -24.22 7.05 6.63
N TYR A 215 -24.21 8.36 6.40
CA TYR A 215 -23.73 8.97 5.15
C TYR A 215 -22.27 9.43 5.31
N LEU A 216 -21.52 9.49 4.22
CA LEU A 216 -20.20 10.12 4.22
C LEU A 216 -20.35 11.64 4.38
N ALA A 217 -19.45 12.26 5.15
CA ALA A 217 -19.26 13.70 5.21
C ALA A 217 -17.78 14.07 5.10
N GLY A 218 -17.49 15.32 4.73
CA GLY A 218 -16.12 15.82 4.64
C GLY A 218 -16.00 17.31 4.37
N THR A 219 -14.75 17.74 4.28
CA THR A 219 -14.33 19.14 4.07
C THR A 219 -13.90 19.38 2.62
N CYS A 220 -14.19 20.56 2.10
CA CYS A 220 -13.82 20.99 0.75
C CYS A 220 -13.24 22.41 0.78
N ALA A 221 -12.01 22.57 0.30
CA ALA A 221 -11.27 23.82 0.26
C ALA A 221 -11.17 24.43 -1.17
N CYS A 222 -11.93 23.87 -2.13
CA CYS A 222 -11.85 24.31 -3.52
C CYS A 222 -12.27 25.78 -3.70
N ASN A 223 -11.65 26.47 -4.67
CA ASN A 223 -11.91 27.90 -4.88
C ASN A 223 -13.38 28.24 -5.18
N THR A 224 -14.14 27.34 -5.80
CA THR A 224 -15.56 27.60 -6.08
C THR A 224 -16.43 27.46 -4.82
N CYS A 225 -16.16 26.51 -3.92
CA CYS A 225 -16.82 26.42 -2.62
C CYS A 225 -16.44 27.59 -1.70
N ARG A 226 -15.18 28.00 -1.69
CA ARG A 226 -14.70 29.19 -0.96
C ARG A 226 -15.44 30.45 -1.40
N LEU A 227 -15.47 30.71 -2.71
CA LEU A 227 -16.07 31.91 -3.29
C LEU A 227 -17.60 31.87 -3.38
N SER A 228 -18.25 30.70 -3.24
CA SER A 228 -19.73 30.59 -3.18
C SER A 228 -20.30 30.67 -1.76
N SER A 229 -19.54 30.30 -0.73
CA SER A 229 -19.99 30.33 0.67
C SER A 229 -19.59 31.63 1.37
N GLY A 230 -18.37 32.10 1.12
CA GLY A 230 -17.76 33.23 1.81
C GLY A 230 -16.62 32.84 2.76
N PHE A 231 -16.33 31.55 2.95
CA PHE A 231 -15.38 31.07 3.96
C PHE A 231 -14.43 29.99 3.41
N PRO A 232 -13.26 29.74 4.05
CA PRO A 232 -12.19 28.93 3.46
C PRO A 232 -12.51 27.45 3.23
N ILE A 233 -13.36 26.85 4.09
CA ILE A 233 -13.69 25.41 4.06
C ILE A 233 -15.21 25.25 4.07
N GLN A 234 -15.76 24.57 3.07
CA GLN A 234 -17.15 24.12 3.05
C GLN A 234 -17.24 22.68 3.59
N THR A 235 -18.29 22.39 4.37
CA THR A 235 -18.56 21.04 4.91
C THR A 235 -19.78 20.43 4.24
N TRP A 236 -19.64 19.27 3.62
CA TRP A 236 -20.69 18.57 2.88
C TRP A 236 -20.97 17.18 3.47
N ALA A 237 -22.24 16.76 3.43
CA ALA A 237 -22.68 15.38 3.60
C ALA A 237 -23.28 14.87 2.28
N PHE A 238 -22.91 13.67 1.85
CA PHE A 238 -23.29 13.11 0.56
C PHE A 238 -24.57 12.28 0.70
N VAL A 239 -25.71 12.84 0.29
CA VAL A 239 -27.04 12.27 0.56
C VAL A 239 -27.81 12.04 -0.75
N PRO A 240 -28.31 10.82 -1.03
CA PRO A 240 -29.13 10.57 -2.21
C PRO A 240 -30.42 11.39 -2.19
N LYS A 241 -30.82 11.92 -3.34
CA LYS A 241 -32.02 12.78 -3.47
C LYS A 241 -33.29 12.08 -2.96
N SER A 242 -33.37 10.76 -3.14
CA SER A 242 -34.44 9.89 -2.63
C SER A 242 -34.59 9.86 -1.10
N ASN A 243 -33.61 10.38 -0.36
CA ASN A 243 -33.59 10.39 1.10
C ASN A 243 -33.77 11.78 1.70
N ILE A 244 -33.88 12.83 0.87
CA ILE A 244 -34.16 14.21 1.28
C ILE A 244 -35.65 14.50 1.04
N LEU A 245 -36.37 14.80 2.11
CA LEU A 245 -37.80 15.06 2.13
C LEU A 245 -38.08 16.51 2.52
N GLU A 246 -39.12 17.10 1.93
CA GLU A 246 -39.61 18.42 2.32
C GLU A 246 -40.44 18.36 3.61
N VAL A 247 -40.94 19.51 4.08
CA VAL A 247 -41.66 19.61 5.37
C VAL A 247 -43.02 18.89 5.34
N ASP A 248 -43.63 18.72 4.16
CA ASP A 248 -44.83 17.92 3.94
C ASP A 248 -44.54 16.41 3.74
N GLY A 249 -43.27 16.01 3.69
CA GLY A 249 -42.83 14.65 3.42
C GLY A 249 -42.69 14.29 1.94
N SER A 250 -42.88 15.24 1.02
CA SER A 250 -42.65 15.04 -0.42
C SER A 250 -41.15 14.96 -0.77
N PRO A 251 -40.74 14.41 -1.93
CA PRO A 251 -39.34 14.36 -2.35
C PRO A 251 -38.84 15.74 -2.80
N LEU A 252 -37.63 16.13 -2.35
CA LEU A 252 -37.01 17.43 -2.60
C LEU A 252 -37.24 18.03 -4.00
N ASP A 253 -37.89 19.19 -4.08
CA ASP A 253 -37.83 20.11 -5.22
C ASP A 253 -36.97 21.33 -4.88
N PHE A 254 -35.99 21.61 -5.75
CA PHE A 254 -35.10 22.76 -5.62
C PHE A 254 -35.80 24.11 -5.90
N ASN A 255 -37.06 24.09 -6.34
CA ASN A 255 -37.90 25.27 -6.52
C ASN A 255 -38.77 25.60 -5.30
N HIS A 256 -38.80 24.76 -4.25
CA HIS A 256 -39.67 24.99 -3.08
C HIS A 256 -39.11 26.06 -2.12
N GLY A 257 -40.02 26.78 -1.45
CA GLY A 257 -39.71 27.60 -0.28
C GLY A 257 -38.90 28.85 -0.63
N LYS A 258 -37.85 29.14 0.14
CA LYS A 258 -36.91 30.25 -0.15
C LYS A 258 -35.56 29.75 -0.68
N ILE A 259 -35.53 28.57 -1.31
CA ILE A 259 -34.35 28.09 -2.05
C ILE A 259 -34.13 28.98 -3.28
N LYS A 260 -32.87 29.33 -3.56
CA LYS A 260 -32.47 29.98 -4.81
C LYS A 260 -31.26 29.26 -5.40
N ARG A 261 -31.35 28.93 -6.68
CA ARG A 261 -30.28 28.30 -7.47
C ARG A 261 -29.34 29.33 -8.08
N HIS A 262 -28.05 29.03 -8.03
CA HIS A 262 -26.97 29.63 -8.79
C HIS A 262 -26.30 28.56 -9.66
N ASN A 263 -26.17 28.82 -10.96
CA ASN A 263 -25.42 27.96 -11.88
C ASN A 263 -23.95 28.43 -11.88
N SER A 264 -23.05 27.67 -11.25
CA SER A 264 -21.65 28.09 -11.05
C SER A 264 -20.71 27.77 -12.21
N SER A 265 -21.07 26.78 -13.03
CA SER A 265 -20.41 26.39 -14.28
C SER A 265 -21.35 25.45 -15.02
N PRO A 266 -21.27 25.29 -16.36
CA PRO A 266 -22.19 24.43 -17.11
C PRO A 266 -22.41 23.07 -16.46
N GLY A 267 -23.66 22.76 -16.13
CA GLY A 267 -24.07 21.53 -15.45
C GLY A 267 -23.77 21.42 -13.95
N VAL A 268 -23.41 22.51 -13.26
CA VAL A 268 -23.08 22.53 -11.83
C VAL A 268 -23.85 23.61 -11.07
N TYR A 269 -24.71 23.16 -10.15
CA TYR A 269 -25.71 23.96 -9.47
C TYR A 269 -25.40 24.08 -7.98
N ARG A 270 -25.73 25.25 -7.41
CA ARG A 270 -25.58 25.57 -5.99
C ARG A 270 -26.87 26.21 -5.48
N GLU A 271 -27.39 25.72 -4.38
CA GLU A 271 -28.64 26.20 -3.79
C GLU A 271 -28.36 26.86 -2.44
N PHE A 272 -28.92 28.06 -2.24
CA PHE A 272 -28.79 28.85 -1.03
C PHE A 272 -30.13 29.46 -0.61
N CYS A 273 -30.27 29.86 0.65
CA CYS A 273 -31.47 30.55 1.12
C CYS A 273 -31.49 32.00 0.63
N SER A 274 -32.49 32.38 -0.18
CA SER A 274 -32.67 33.75 -0.69
C SER A 274 -32.90 34.81 0.40
N CYS A 275 -33.20 34.39 1.63
CA CYS A 275 -33.52 35.26 2.76
C CYS A 275 -32.36 35.47 3.73
N CYS A 276 -31.48 34.49 3.94
CA CYS A 276 -30.34 34.62 4.87
C CYS A 276 -28.95 34.40 4.26
N GLY A 277 -28.85 33.89 3.02
CA GLY A 277 -27.59 33.56 2.36
C GLY A 277 -27.12 32.13 2.58
N ALA A 278 -27.63 31.44 3.61
CA ALA A 278 -27.16 30.11 4.02
C ALA A 278 -27.06 29.11 2.85
N THR A 279 -25.87 28.53 2.67
CA THR A 279 -25.61 27.49 1.67
C THR A 279 -26.34 26.20 2.05
N ALA A 280 -27.13 25.64 1.13
CA ALA A 280 -27.97 24.47 1.37
C ALA A 280 -27.48 23.23 0.61
N PHE A 281 -27.37 23.30 -0.72
CA PHE A 281 -27.02 22.15 -1.56
C PHE A 281 -25.98 22.47 -2.65
N TRP A 282 -25.30 21.44 -3.13
CA TRP A 282 -24.57 21.40 -4.39
C TRP A 282 -24.92 20.10 -5.14
N HIS A 283 -25.06 20.16 -6.47
CA HIS A 283 -25.22 19.00 -7.34
C HIS A 283 -24.79 19.31 -8.78
N CYS A 284 -24.62 18.28 -9.60
CA CYS A 284 -24.27 18.41 -11.01
C CYS A 284 -24.96 17.35 -11.89
N ASP A 285 -25.02 17.62 -13.19
CA ASP A 285 -25.65 16.73 -14.19
C ASP A 285 -24.92 15.38 -14.37
N GLU A 286 -23.68 15.24 -13.87
CA GLU A 286 -22.91 13.98 -13.89
C GLU A 286 -23.36 12.98 -12.80
N ARG A 287 -23.91 13.47 -11.68
CA ARG A 287 -24.44 12.64 -10.57
C ARG A 287 -25.78 13.17 -10.02
N PRO A 288 -26.83 13.29 -10.86
CA PRO A 288 -28.05 14.04 -10.55
C PRO A 288 -28.92 13.46 -9.41
N LEU A 289 -28.57 12.27 -8.90
CA LEU A 289 -29.25 11.61 -7.78
C LEU A 289 -28.48 11.66 -6.45
N LEU A 290 -27.24 12.16 -6.42
CA LEU A 290 -26.44 12.30 -5.20
C LEU A 290 -26.20 13.79 -4.92
N ILE A 291 -26.77 14.30 -3.83
CA ILE A 291 -26.78 15.72 -3.47
C ILE A 291 -25.83 15.98 -2.31
N ASP A 292 -25.03 17.03 -2.41
CA ASP A 292 -24.13 17.45 -1.34
C ASP A 292 -24.90 18.42 -0.43
N VAL A 293 -25.23 17.99 0.78
CA VAL A 293 -26.02 18.73 1.75
C VAL A 293 -25.09 19.46 2.72
N SER A 294 -25.32 20.75 2.98
CA SER A 294 -24.47 21.48 3.91
C SER A 294 -24.72 21.05 5.37
N VAL A 295 -23.67 20.56 6.02
CA VAL A 295 -23.72 20.04 7.40
C VAL A 295 -24.13 21.12 8.41
N GLY A 296 -23.79 22.39 8.15
CA GLY A 296 -24.14 23.52 9.03
C GLY A 296 -25.65 23.81 9.15
N LEU A 297 -26.49 23.15 8.35
CA LEU A 297 -27.95 23.23 8.46
C LEU A 297 -28.57 22.13 9.33
N LEU A 298 -27.84 21.09 9.73
CA LEU A 298 -28.42 19.92 10.39
C LEU A 298 -28.84 20.20 11.86
N ARG A 299 -29.65 19.31 12.45
CA ARG A 299 -30.11 19.33 13.84
C ARG A 299 -29.98 17.94 14.49
N ALA A 300 -28.74 17.54 14.75
CA ALA A 300 -28.40 16.32 15.49
C ALA A 300 -28.01 16.65 16.94
N GLY A 301 -27.59 15.64 17.72
CA GLY A 301 -27.10 15.83 19.09
C GLY A 301 -25.83 16.71 19.20
N GLY A 302 -25.02 16.72 18.14
CA GLY A 302 -23.85 17.61 18.00
C GLY A 302 -23.73 18.20 16.59
N ALA A 303 -22.88 19.22 16.43
CA ALA A 303 -22.72 19.98 15.18
C ALA A 303 -22.16 19.15 14.01
N ARG A 304 -21.32 18.15 14.25
CA ARG A 304 -20.81 17.19 13.25
C ARG A 304 -21.82 16.09 12.90
N ALA A 305 -22.89 15.94 13.66
CA ALA A 305 -23.97 14.96 13.44
C ALA A 305 -23.46 13.49 13.29
N GLU A 306 -22.52 13.06 14.13
CA GLU A 306 -21.79 11.78 13.98
C GLU A 306 -22.67 10.52 14.10
N ASP A 307 -23.84 10.62 14.72
CA ASP A 307 -24.88 9.57 14.71
C ASP A 307 -25.44 9.29 13.30
N TRP A 308 -25.27 10.24 12.38
CA TRP A 308 -25.81 10.25 11.02
C TRP A 308 -24.71 10.27 9.96
N LEU A 309 -23.57 10.88 10.27
CA LEU A 309 -22.45 11.13 9.37
C LEU A 309 -21.19 10.41 9.83
N GLU A 310 -20.49 9.76 8.90
CA GLU A 310 -19.13 9.28 9.09
C GLU A 310 -18.20 10.26 8.36
N TRP A 311 -17.24 10.85 9.09
CA TRP A 311 -16.38 11.90 8.55
C TRP A 311 -15.12 11.33 7.91
N ALA A 312 -14.92 11.61 6.62
CA ALA A 312 -13.62 11.46 5.99
C ALA A 312 -12.61 12.35 6.72
N SER A 313 -11.59 11.71 7.29
CA SER A 313 -10.51 12.34 8.05
C SER A 313 -9.14 11.94 7.50
N ASP A 314 -9.10 11.50 6.24
CA ASP A 314 -7.88 11.11 5.53
C ASP A 314 -7.34 12.23 4.62
N ARG A 315 -8.20 13.16 4.16
CA ARG A 315 -7.88 14.23 3.21
C ARG A 315 -8.91 15.38 3.24
N VAL A 316 -8.51 16.60 2.90
CA VAL A 316 -9.43 17.70 2.52
C VAL A 316 -9.64 17.73 1.00
N SER A 317 -10.90 17.77 0.55
CA SER A 317 -11.21 17.83 -0.89
C SER A 317 -10.70 19.14 -1.51
N PHE A 318 -9.96 19.02 -2.61
CA PHE A 318 -9.24 20.09 -3.32
C PHE A 318 -8.28 20.92 -2.43
N ALA A 319 -7.59 20.28 -1.47
CA ALA A 319 -6.58 20.92 -0.61
C ALA A 319 -5.56 21.76 -1.40
N GLU A 320 -5.04 21.23 -2.50
CA GLU A 320 -4.12 21.87 -3.44
C GLU A 320 -4.67 23.14 -4.14
N MET A 321 -5.99 23.38 -4.11
CA MET A 321 -6.59 24.61 -4.61
C MET A 321 -6.76 25.69 -3.53
N ALA A 322 -6.49 25.38 -2.26
CA ALA A 322 -6.78 26.26 -1.14
C ALA A 322 -5.91 27.53 -1.13
N VAL A 323 -6.54 28.69 -0.97
CA VAL A 323 -5.83 29.98 -0.86
C VAL A 323 -5.20 30.21 0.52
N GLN A 324 -5.71 29.53 1.56
CA GLN A 324 -5.10 29.48 2.89
C GLN A 324 -4.50 28.09 3.13
N SER A 325 -3.37 27.80 2.48
CA SER A 325 -2.60 26.56 2.64
C SER A 325 -2.32 26.23 4.11
N ASP A 326 -2.01 27.25 4.92
CA ASP A 326 -1.65 27.08 6.33
C ASP A 326 -2.83 26.56 7.17
N LEU A 327 -4.05 26.98 6.84
CA LEU A 327 -5.27 26.53 7.50
C LEU A 327 -5.60 25.07 7.14
N ILE A 328 -5.42 24.69 5.87
CA ILE A 328 -5.65 23.31 5.42
C ILE A 328 -4.55 22.38 5.95
N GLY A 329 -3.30 22.80 5.93
CA GLY A 329 -2.18 22.04 6.50
C GLY A 329 -2.35 21.78 8.00
N LYS A 330 -2.84 22.75 8.78
CA LYS A 330 -3.21 22.56 10.20
C LYS A 330 -4.33 21.54 10.40
N LEU A 331 -5.26 21.42 9.44
CA LEU A 331 -6.37 20.47 9.47
C LEU A 331 -5.88 19.06 9.11
N GLU A 332 -5.13 18.95 8.02
CA GLU A 332 -4.53 17.69 7.54
C GLU A 332 -3.48 17.15 8.52
N GLU A 333 -2.79 18.02 9.28
CA GLU A 333 -1.90 17.61 10.38
C GLU A 333 -2.65 16.95 11.56
N VAL A 334 -3.89 17.35 11.85
CA VAL A 334 -4.72 16.69 12.88
C VAL A 334 -5.27 15.37 12.34
N PHE A 335 -5.78 15.37 11.10
CA PHE A 335 -6.20 14.17 10.38
C PHE A 335 -5.12 13.07 10.41
N LEU A 336 -3.86 13.40 10.06
CA LEU A 336 -2.71 12.49 10.13
C LEU A 336 -2.33 12.02 11.55
N LYS A 337 -2.87 12.63 12.61
CA LYS A 337 -2.65 12.25 14.02
C LYS A 337 -3.83 11.51 14.65
N MET A 338 -5.00 11.50 14.01
CA MET A 338 -6.10 10.63 14.42
C MET A 338 -5.76 9.20 14.00
N PRO A 339 -6.07 8.18 14.82
CA PRO A 339 -5.86 6.79 14.41
C PRO A 339 -6.70 6.51 13.16
N PRO A 340 -6.15 5.86 12.11
CA PRO A 340 -6.81 5.75 10.82
C PRO A 340 -8.16 5.05 10.96
N PHE A 341 -9.22 5.75 10.56
CA PHE A 341 -10.59 5.24 10.66
C PHE A 341 -10.78 4.11 9.64
N GLN A 342 -10.56 2.87 10.08
CA GLN A 342 -10.85 1.67 9.30
C GLN A 342 -12.22 1.77 8.63
N PHE A 343 -12.24 1.85 7.30
CA PHE A 343 -13.45 1.74 6.50
C PHE A 343 -13.97 0.29 6.65
N ARG A 344 -14.79 0.05 7.68
CA ARG A 344 -15.27 -1.28 8.03
C ARG A 344 -16.32 -1.75 7.02
N GLY A 345 -15.83 -2.50 6.02
CA GLY A 345 -16.66 -3.36 5.18
C GLY A 345 -17.58 -4.22 6.07
N ASN A 346 -18.87 -4.20 5.76
CA ASN A 346 -19.93 -4.69 6.65
C ASN A 346 -19.83 -6.21 6.88
N SER A 347 -19.43 -6.62 8.09
CA SER A 347 -19.44 -8.01 8.53
C SER A 347 -20.16 -8.14 9.87
N ASN A 348 -21.48 -8.27 9.79
CA ASN A 348 -22.34 -8.53 10.95
C ASN A 348 -22.30 -10.02 11.32
N TYR A 349 -21.65 -10.35 12.44
CA TYR A 349 -22.02 -11.50 13.25
C TYR A 349 -22.30 -11.05 14.69
N ARG A 350 -23.42 -11.54 15.25
CA ARG A 350 -23.97 -11.06 16.53
C ARG A 350 -23.21 -11.63 17.72
N GLY A 351 -23.00 -10.81 18.77
CA GLY A 351 -22.27 -11.20 19.98
C GLY A 351 -22.55 -10.33 21.22
N SER A 352 -23.82 -9.95 21.44
CA SER A 352 -24.34 -9.24 22.63
C SER A 352 -23.87 -7.79 22.89
N ARG A 353 -24.75 -7.01 23.54
CA ARG A 353 -24.53 -5.64 24.04
C ARG A 353 -24.60 -5.64 25.61
N PRO A 354 -24.89 -4.52 26.31
CA PRO A 354 -23.95 -3.77 27.16
C PRO A 354 -24.28 -3.96 28.67
N ASN A 355 -23.81 -3.21 29.68
CA ASN A 355 -23.95 -1.75 29.93
C ASN A 355 -23.14 -1.34 31.21
N PRO A 356 -23.17 -0.08 31.75
CA PRO A 356 -21.92 0.69 31.80
C PRO A 356 -21.64 1.48 33.12
N LYS A 357 -20.55 2.29 33.09
CA LYS A 357 -20.23 3.41 34.02
C LYS A 357 -19.81 2.98 35.45
N HIS A 358 -19.22 3.83 36.30
CA HIS A 358 -19.03 5.31 36.26
C HIS A 358 -17.56 5.76 36.43
N GLU A 359 -17.31 7.08 36.43
CA GLU A 359 -15.97 7.63 36.60
C GLU A 359 -15.39 7.36 38.00
N PHE A 360 -14.06 7.35 38.11
CA PHE A 360 -13.34 8.35 38.90
C PHE A 360 -11.88 8.46 38.44
N SER A 361 -11.17 9.49 38.90
CA SER A 361 -9.77 9.75 38.56
C SER A 361 -8.80 8.67 39.04
N PHE A 362 -7.75 8.35 38.27
CA PHE A 362 -6.34 8.69 38.59
C PHE A 362 -5.38 8.18 37.50
N ARG A 363 -4.27 8.90 37.25
CA ARG A 363 -3.21 8.44 36.33
C ARG A 363 -2.38 7.35 37.02
N TYR A 364 -2.64 6.08 36.71
CA TYR A 364 -1.79 5.00 37.19
C TYR A 364 -0.44 5.02 36.43
N ARG A 365 0.63 5.44 37.11
CA ARG A 365 2.00 5.15 36.64
C ARG A 365 2.24 3.64 36.82
N PRO A 366 2.81 2.92 35.84
CA PRO A 366 3.23 1.54 36.06
C PRO A 366 4.29 1.52 37.18
N PRO A 367 4.17 0.64 38.19
CA PRO A 367 5.11 0.62 39.30
C PRO A 367 6.51 0.18 38.85
N PRO A 368 7.59 0.61 39.53
CA PRO A 368 8.95 0.15 39.28
C PRO A 368 9.06 -1.38 39.33
N THR A 369 10.00 -1.95 38.58
CA THR A 369 10.09 -3.41 38.37
C THR A 369 10.18 -4.23 39.66
N ALA A 370 10.70 -3.65 40.75
CA ALA A 370 10.80 -4.28 42.07
C ALA A 370 9.45 -4.53 42.78
N GLU A 371 8.40 -3.77 42.47
CA GLU A 371 7.09 -3.88 43.15
C GLU A 371 6.13 -4.88 42.48
N ARG A 372 6.61 -5.65 41.49
CA ARG A 372 5.83 -6.71 40.86
C ARG A 372 5.53 -7.83 41.87
N PRO A 373 4.35 -8.48 41.84
CA PRO A 373 3.99 -9.53 42.81
C PRO A 373 4.97 -10.71 42.90
N LEU A 374 5.76 -10.97 41.86
CA LEU A 374 6.81 -11.99 41.82
C LEU A 374 8.10 -11.61 42.59
N LEU A 375 8.20 -10.38 43.11
CA LEU A 375 9.36 -9.85 43.85
C LEU A 375 8.98 -9.24 45.22
N SER A 376 7.68 -9.17 45.53
CA SER A 376 7.19 -8.67 46.83
C SER A 376 7.38 -9.70 47.95
N ARG A 377 8.19 -9.37 48.96
CA ARG A 377 8.48 -10.23 50.12
C ARG A 377 7.49 -10.06 51.29
N LYS A 378 6.19 -10.12 51.03
CA LYS A 378 5.16 -10.25 52.09
C LYS A 378 4.06 -11.25 51.70
N ARG A 379 4.09 -12.40 52.37
CA ARG A 379 2.92 -13.28 52.59
C ARG A 379 2.72 -13.34 54.10
N GLU A 380 1.49 -13.15 54.56
CA GLU A 380 1.16 -13.18 55.98
C GLU A 380 1.02 -14.63 56.49
N VAL A 381 1.14 -14.81 57.80
CA VAL A 381 1.37 -16.11 58.46
C VAL A 381 0.09 -16.64 59.11
N THR A 382 -0.11 -17.95 59.04
CA THR A 382 -0.87 -18.77 60.01
C THR A 382 -0.26 -20.20 60.00
N PRO A 383 -0.35 -20.99 61.09
CA PRO A 383 0.87 -21.61 61.65
C PRO A 383 0.88 -23.14 61.86
N ASP A 384 2.04 -23.67 62.27
CA ASP A 384 2.30 -24.93 63.02
C ASP A 384 2.03 -26.29 62.31
N LEU A 385 2.77 -27.42 62.47
CA LEU A 385 4.00 -27.87 63.18
C LEU A 385 4.78 -28.84 62.23
N LEU A 386 6.14 -28.97 62.17
CA LEU A 386 7.05 -29.81 62.99
C LEU A 386 6.60 -31.30 63.16
N GLN A 387 7.37 -32.40 62.99
CA GLN A 387 8.81 -32.78 62.81
C GLN A 387 8.91 -34.17 62.09
N GLY A 388 10.06 -34.78 61.70
CA GLY A 388 11.48 -34.37 61.68
C GLY A 388 12.53 -35.52 61.68
N GLU A 389 13.41 -35.56 60.66
CA GLU A 389 14.82 -36.07 60.61
C GLU A 389 15.24 -37.59 60.68
N ASN A 390 16.43 -37.83 60.08
CA ASN A 390 17.44 -38.91 60.27
C ASN A 390 17.22 -40.36 59.73
N GLU A 391 18.23 -41.12 59.24
CA GLU A 391 19.51 -40.77 58.54
C GLU A 391 20.21 -42.03 57.91
N THR A 392 21.20 -41.81 57.02
CA THR A 392 22.31 -42.71 56.57
C THR A 392 22.16 -43.75 55.42
N LYS A 393 23.29 -43.88 54.68
CA LYS A 393 23.79 -44.97 53.79
C LYS A 393 23.26 -45.11 52.36
N ALA A 394 24.19 -45.50 51.48
CA ALA A 394 24.09 -45.71 50.02
C ALA A 394 24.78 -47.06 49.69
N PRO A 395 25.00 -47.50 48.42
CA PRO A 395 24.61 -46.93 47.10
C PRO A 395 24.01 -47.99 46.12
N LEU A 396 23.93 -47.61 44.82
CA LEU A 396 23.97 -48.45 43.59
C LEU A 396 22.68 -48.80 42.80
N LYS A 397 22.90 -48.76 41.47
CA LYS A 397 22.31 -49.55 40.36
C LYS A 397 20.95 -49.17 39.77
N PHE A 398 20.89 -49.45 38.47
CA PHE A 398 19.73 -49.33 37.57
C PHE A 398 18.65 -50.35 37.94
N ALA A 399 17.37 -50.00 37.75
CA ALA A 399 16.26 -50.94 37.84
C ALA A 399 16.26 -51.93 36.64
N SER A 400 15.85 -53.18 36.88
CA SER A 400 15.71 -54.20 35.83
C SER A 400 14.35 -54.12 35.11
N LEU A 401 14.22 -54.88 34.02
CA LEU A 401 13.01 -54.90 33.18
C LEU A 401 11.82 -55.67 33.82
N ASP A 402 12.05 -56.35 34.93
CA ASP A 402 11.08 -57.24 35.59
C ASP A 402 10.13 -56.50 36.56
N ALA A 403 10.30 -55.18 36.71
CA ALA A 403 9.53 -54.33 37.63
C ALA A 403 8.18 -53.82 37.09
N LEU A 404 7.72 -54.34 35.95
CA LEU A 404 6.41 -54.02 35.35
C LEU A 404 5.51 -55.26 35.35
N SER A 405 5.01 -55.62 36.53
CA SER A 405 3.96 -56.64 36.68
C SER A 405 2.60 -56.05 36.28
N ASP A 406 1.86 -56.80 35.48
CA ASP A 406 0.50 -56.48 35.05
C ASP A 406 -0.52 -57.08 36.02
N SER A 407 -1.31 -56.24 36.70
CA SER A 407 -2.37 -56.68 37.62
C SER A 407 -3.29 -55.53 38.03
N GLY A 408 -4.61 -55.69 37.86
CA GLY A 408 -5.62 -54.79 38.42
C GLY A 408 -6.60 -54.16 37.41
N GLU A 409 -7.27 -54.98 36.60
CA GLU A 409 -8.56 -54.57 36.03
C GLU A 409 -9.68 -54.67 37.09
N ALA A 410 -10.85 -54.10 36.75
CA ALA A 410 -12.11 -54.10 37.49
C ALA A 410 -12.19 -53.19 38.74
N GLU A 411 -12.78 -52.01 38.56
CA GLU A 411 -13.98 -51.63 39.32
C GLU A 411 -14.83 -50.61 38.54
N MET A 412 -16.16 -50.61 38.78
CA MET A 412 -17.16 -49.63 38.31
C MET A 412 -17.41 -49.48 36.79
N ASP A 413 -18.18 -50.44 36.25
CA ASP A 413 -19.27 -50.15 35.30
C ASP A 413 -20.57 -49.86 36.12
N THR A 414 -21.70 -49.50 35.49
CA THR A 414 -23.00 -49.05 36.06
C THR A 414 -23.05 -47.61 36.59
N SER A 415 -24.15 -46.84 36.49
CA SER A 415 -25.32 -46.90 35.57
C SER A 415 -26.16 -45.59 35.66
N ASP A 416 -26.90 -45.29 34.59
CA ASP A 416 -28.09 -44.40 34.48
C ASP A 416 -27.93 -42.87 34.81
N ASP A 417 -28.28 -41.92 33.93
CA ASP A 417 -29.62 -41.41 33.48
C ASP A 417 -30.44 -40.71 34.61
N ASP A 418 -31.23 -39.64 34.39
CA ASP A 418 -32.08 -39.31 33.21
C ASP A 418 -32.44 -37.79 33.13
N SER A 419 -33.27 -37.41 32.14
CA SER A 419 -34.17 -36.24 32.01
C SER A 419 -33.76 -34.99 31.20
N ASP A 420 -34.04 -35.07 29.88
CA ASP A 420 -34.80 -34.14 29.00
C ASP A 420 -35.16 -32.70 29.49
N ASN A 421 -35.38 -31.68 28.63
CA ASN A 421 -36.17 -31.74 27.39
C ASN A 421 -35.99 -30.52 26.46
N GLU A 422 -35.98 -30.73 25.14
CA GLU A 422 -36.89 -30.11 24.13
C GLU A 422 -36.40 -30.37 22.67
N ARG A 423 -37.27 -30.11 21.69
CA ARG A 423 -37.27 -30.65 20.30
C ARG A 423 -37.41 -29.48 19.26
N PRO A 424 -37.33 -29.63 17.90
CA PRO A 424 -37.86 -30.77 17.12
C PRO A 424 -37.38 -31.11 15.67
N ARG A 425 -37.36 -32.43 15.35
CA ARG A 425 -37.92 -33.07 14.10
C ARG A 425 -37.20 -32.81 12.73
N LYS A 426 -37.30 -33.65 11.67
CA LYS A 426 -38.03 -34.93 11.40
C LYS A 426 -37.44 -35.72 10.20
N ARG A 427 -37.60 -37.06 10.22
CA ARG A 427 -37.60 -38.07 9.10
C ARG A 427 -36.32 -38.22 8.25
N ARG A 428 -35.75 -39.41 7.95
CA ARG A 428 -36.17 -40.83 7.78
C ARG A 428 -37.00 -41.19 6.53
N ALA A 429 -36.47 -42.19 5.79
CA ALA A 429 -37.21 -43.28 5.16
C ALA A 429 -36.41 -44.59 5.32
N MET A 430 -37.09 -45.72 5.50
CA MET A 430 -36.57 -47.10 5.35
C MET A 430 -37.59 -47.88 4.51
N GLY A 431 -37.13 -48.83 3.70
CA GLY A 431 -38.00 -49.87 3.11
C GLY A 431 -38.04 -51.11 4.00
N LEU A 432 -38.91 -52.06 3.64
CA LEU A 432 -38.90 -53.45 4.11
C LEU A 432 -39.68 -54.29 3.08
N ASP A 433 -39.15 -55.45 2.71
CA ASP A 433 -39.73 -56.36 1.71
C ASP A 433 -40.67 -57.41 2.34
N GLY A 434 -41.51 -58.02 1.50
CA GLY A 434 -42.40 -59.12 1.85
C GLY A 434 -42.31 -60.29 0.86
N GLN A 435 -42.63 -61.50 1.35
CA GLN A 435 -42.75 -62.74 0.57
C GLN A 435 -44.13 -62.74 -0.16
N GLN A 436 -44.48 -63.55 -1.16
CA GLN A 436 -43.89 -64.76 -1.79
C GLN A 436 -44.56 -64.97 -3.17
N GLU A 437 -43.93 -65.64 -4.14
CA GLU A 437 -44.57 -66.01 -5.44
C GLU A 437 -44.28 -67.47 -5.89
N ASN A 438 -45.06 -67.96 -6.86
CA ASN A 438 -45.06 -69.35 -7.37
C ASN A 438 -44.68 -69.43 -8.87
N LEU A 439 -44.11 -70.56 -9.31
CA LEU A 439 -43.57 -70.81 -10.66
C LEU A 439 -44.50 -71.65 -11.56
N PRO A 440 -44.20 -71.78 -12.87
CA PRO A 440 -43.55 -73.02 -13.34
C PRO A 440 -42.41 -72.85 -14.39
N ALA A 441 -41.71 -73.95 -14.70
CA ALA A 441 -40.49 -74.07 -15.55
C ALA A 441 -40.78 -74.97 -16.81
N PRO A 442 -39.84 -75.68 -17.52
CA PRO A 442 -38.35 -75.82 -17.51
C PRO A 442 -37.74 -75.53 -18.94
N PRO A 443 -36.63 -76.10 -19.51
CA PRO A 443 -35.55 -77.01 -19.05
C PRO A 443 -34.08 -76.47 -19.38
N PRO A 444 -33.00 -77.22 -19.79
CA PRO A 444 -31.69 -77.12 -19.10
C PRO A 444 -30.37 -76.67 -19.85
N PRO A 445 -29.42 -77.51 -20.39
CA PRO A 445 -27.95 -77.26 -20.28
C PRO A 445 -27.18 -77.35 -21.66
N PRO A 446 -25.84 -77.62 -21.82
CA PRO A 446 -24.72 -77.82 -20.86
C PRO A 446 -23.43 -76.93 -20.97
N PRO A 447 -22.22 -77.30 -21.50
CA PRO A 447 -20.99 -77.19 -20.65
C PRO A 447 -19.67 -76.61 -21.25
N ALA A 448 -18.72 -76.26 -20.35
CA ALA A 448 -17.25 -76.54 -20.38
C ALA A 448 -16.45 -75.46 -19.58
N THR A 449 -15.29 -75.71 -18.92
CA THR A 449 -14.63 -76.90 -18.34
C THR A 449 -13.72 -76.45 -17.17
N LYS A 450 -13.14 -77.37 -16.37
CA LYS A 450 -12.32 -77.08 -15.18
C LYS A 450 -10.85 -77.54 -15.32
N TRP A 451 -10.04 -77.06 -14.37
CA TRP A 451 -9.00 -77.82 -13.60
C TRP A 451 -7.53 -77.77 -14.04
N SER A 452 -6.67 -77.41 -13.08
CA SER A 452 -5.50 -78.21 -12.68
C SER A 452 -5.04 -77.83 -11.26
N ASN A 453 -5.00 -78.82 -10.37
CA ASN A 453 -4.41 -78.79 -9.01
C ASN A 453 -4.09 -80.25 -8.68
N PRO A 454 -2.94 -80.57 -8.08
CA PRO A 454 -3.02 -81.14 -6.73
C PRO A 454 -1.88 -80.75 -5.77
N ASP A 455 -2.19 -80.82 -4.48
CA ASP A 455 -1.23 -80.89 -3.37
C ASP A 455 -1.23 -82.32 -2.79
N PRO A 456 -0.07 -83.01 -2.65
CA PRO A 456 0.05 -84.30 -1.99
C PRO A 456 0.93 -84.25 -0.72
N TYR A 457 0.31 -83.90 0.42
CA TYR A 457 0.63 -84.33 1.80
C TYR A 457 1.98 -85.05 2.09
N THR A 458 2.75 -84.58 3.08
CA THR A 458 3.23 -85.45 4.18
C THR A 458 3.81 -84.71 5.42
N VAL A 459 3.11 -84.86 6.57
CA VAL A 459 3.59 -84.81 7.98
C VAL A 459 3.91 -83.44 8.66
N LEU A 460 3.61 -83.41 9.97
CA LEU A 460 3.55 -82.35 11.00
C LEU A 460 4.87 -82.19 11.83
N PRO A 461 4.98 -81.30 12.86
CA PRO A 461 4.38 -79.98 13.17
C PRO A 461 5.51 -78.89 13.39
N PRO A 462 5.35 -77.74 14.11
CA PRO A 462 5.26 -77.66 15.59
C PRO A 462 4.25 -76.53 16.05
N PRO A 463 4.40 -75.72 17.15
CA PRO A 463 3.24 -75.24 17.92
C PRO A 463 2.88 -73.75 17.70
N SER A 464 1.86 -73.28 18.43
CA SER A 464 1.28 -71.93 18.35
C SER A 464 2.23 -70.78 18.73
N GLU A 465 2.37 -69.80 17.84
CA GLU A 465 2.86 -68.45 18.16
C GLU A 465 1.71 -67.41 18.13
N GLN A 466 1.83 -66.36 18.94
CA GLN A 466 0.75 -65.41 19.21
C GLN A 466 0.82 -64.14 18.33
N THR A 467 -0.35 -63.57 18.00
CA THR A 467 -0.49 -62.41 17.12
C THR A 467 -0.18 -61.08 17.81
N ASN A 468 1.11 -60.76 17.95
CA ASN A 468 1.59 -59.50 18.52
C ASN A 468 1.03 -58.25 17.78
N LYS A 469 0.21 -57.47 18.48
CA LYS A 469 -0.32 -56.18 18.01
C LYS A 469 0.79 -55.13 17.97
N ARG A 470 0.85 -54.31 16.91
CA ARG A 470 1.83 -53.23 16.78
C ARG A 470 1.56 -52.10 17.78
N VAL A 471 2.58 -51.71 18.55
CA VAL A 471 2.51 -50.63 19.55
C VAL A 471 2.73 -49.25 18.90
N ASP A 472 1.89 -48.28 19.26
CA ASP A 472 2.03 -46.88 18.83
C ASP A 472 3.08 -46.14 19.68
N VAL A 473 4.29 -46.02 19.12
CA VAL A 473 5.44 -45.33 19.73
C VAL A 473 5.15 -43.83 19.98
N VAL A 474 4.26 -43.21 19.21
CA VAL A 474 3.93 -41.77 19.36
C VAL A 474 3.12 -41.54 20.64
N LYS A 475 2.21 -42.46 21.00
CA LYS A 475 1.50 -42.43 22.29
C LYS A 475 2.45 -42.60 23.48
N LEU A 476 3.42 -43.51 23.40
CA LEU A 476 4.42 -43.71 24.46
C LEU A 476 5.26 -42.46 24.72
N ILE A 477 5.79 -41.82 23.66
CA ILE A 477 6.56 -40.57 23.78
C ILE A 477 5.71 -39.44 24.38
N ARG A 478 4.42 -39.38 24.04
CA ARG A 478 3.49 -38.37 24.57
C ARG A 478 3.15 -38.58 26.05
N LYS A 479 3.06 -39.84 26.52
CA LYS A 479 2.87 -40.18 27.94
C LYS A 479 4.12 -39.84 28.77
N ALA A 480 5.31 -40.30 28.35
CA ALA A 480 6.57 -40.05 29.06
C ALA A 480 6.89 -38.54 29.22
N ARG A 481 6.49 -37.69 28.26
CA ARG A 481 6.65 -36.24 28.35
C ARG A 481 5.69 -35.55 29.32
N LEU A 482 4.55 -36.14 29.62
CA LEU A 482 3.61 -35.63 30.62
C LEU A 482 4.03 -36.06 32.04
N GLU A 483 4.54 -37.29 32.19
CA GLU A 483 5.00 -37.82 33.48
C GLU A 483 6.27 -37.11 33.99
N ASN A 484 7.21 -36.75 33.10
CA ASN A 484 8.37 -35.94 33.47
C ASN A 484 8.01 -34.49 33.88
N ALA A 485 6.84 -33.98 33.49
CA ALA A 485 6.37 -32.65 33.91
C ALA A 485 5.75 -32.65 35.31
N ALA A 486 5.50 -33.82 35.91
CA ALA A 486 4.73 -33.99 37.14
C ALA A 486 5.56 -34.46 38.37
N LYS A 487 6.90 -34.35 38.32
CA LYS A 487 7.82 -34.93 39.32
C LYS A 487 8.99 -34.01 39.76
N THR A 488 8.82 -32.69 39.79
CA THR A 488 9.92 -31.74 40.14
C THR A 488 9.56 -30.75 41.25
N GLU A 489 8.92 -31.26 42.31
CA GLU A 489 8.88 -30.71 43.67
C GLU A 489 9.06 -31.95 44.59
N THR A 490 9.86 -32.00 45.66
CA THR A 490 10.50 -30.97 46.52
C THR A 490 11.81 -31.49 47.16
N THR A 491 12.64 -30.58 47.72
CA THR A 491 13.58 -30.76 48.89
C THR A 491 14.77 -31.75 48.81
N ASP A 492 15.93 -31.54 49.45
CA ASP A 492 16.62 -30.30 49.90
C ASP A 492 18.12 -30.57 50.23
N ALA A 493 18.86 -29.53 50.63
CA ALA A 493 20.00 -29.51 51.56
C ALA A 493 21.18 -30.51 51.34
N VAL A 494 22.25 -30.05 50.67
CA VAL A 494 23.49 -29.57 51.32
C VAL A 494 24.25 -28.70 50.31
N LYS A 495 24.07 -27.38 50.39
CA LYS A 495 25.09 -26.40 49.99
C LYS A 495 24.98 -25.07 50.75
N ASP A 496 24.44 -25.14 51.96
CA ASP A 496 24.63 -24.11 52.97
C ASP A 496 26.06 -24.09 53.48
N ASN A 497 26.39 -22.93 54.05
CA ASN A 497 27.57 -22.53 54.82
C ASN A 497 28.61 -21.66 54.06
N SER A 498 28.92 -20.46 54.56
CA SER A 498 28.31 -19.76 55.71
C SER A 498 28.59 -18.25 55.71
N ASP A 499 27.99 -17.59 56.71
CA ASP A 499 28.46 -16.34 57.35
C ASP A 499 28.21 -14.98 56.68
N PHE A 500 27.07 -14.42 57.13
CA PHE A 500 27.00 -13.16 57.91
C PHE A 500 27.13 -11.80 57.19
N ILE A 501 26.00 -11.05 57.22
CA ILE A 501 25.83 -9.74 57.92
C ILE A 501 26.93 -8.68 57.65
N SER A 502 26.63 -7.47 57.13
CA SER A 502 25.52 -6.58 57.53
C SER A 502 25.17 -5.45 56.54
N LEU A 503 23.94 -4.94 56.68
CA LEU A 503 23.48 -3.54 56.60
C LEU A 503 24.22 -2.48 55.74
N GLY A 504 23.45 -1.79 54.86
CA GLY A 504 23.67 -0.37 54.52
C GLY A 504 22.95 0.55 55.54
N PRO A 505 22.21 1.61 55.14
CA PRO A 505 22.11 2.28 53.83
C PRO A 505 22.15 3.83 53.95
N MET A 506 21.79 4.55 52.86
CA MET A 506 21.49 6.02 52.80
C MET A 506 22.74 6.94 52.89
N THR A 507 22.72 8.22 52.47
CA THR A 507 21.61 9.11 52.06
C THR A 507 22.03 10.10 50.95
N GLU A 508 21.05 10.57 50.17
CA GLU A 508 20.83 11.93 49.61
C GLU A 508 21.96 12.94 49.29
N LEU A 509 21.80 13.51 48.08
CA LEU A 509 22.01 14.91 47.66
C LEU A 509 23.43 15.49 47.41
N GLU A 510 23.46 16.40 46.44
CA GLU A 510 24.60 17.22 45.96
C GLU A 510 24.86 18.43 46.90
N PRO A 511 26.01 19.16 46.86
CA PRO A 511 26.91 19.32 45.70
C PRO A 511 28.44 19.46 45.98
N GLU A 512 29.14 19.82 44.90
CA GLU A 512 30.45 20.53 44.85
C GLU A 512 31.79 19.80 45.13
N ASN A 513 32.84 20.44 44.60
CA ASN A 513 34.27 20.35 44.90
C ASN A 513 35.08 19.06 44.55
N ASN A 514 35.78 19.19 43.41
CA ASN A 514 37.24 19.07 43.27
C ASN A 514 37.98 17.85 43.84
N ALA A 515 38.67 17.12 42.97
CA ALA A 515 39.60 16.04 43.35
C ALA A 515 40.78 16.57 44.20
N PRO A 516 41.19 15.85 45.26
CA PRO A 516 42.23 16.30 46.19
C PRO A 516 43.63 16.37 45.56
N GLU A 517 44.45 17.23 46.15
CA GLU A 517 45.60 17.92 45.52
C GLU A 517 46.79 17.04 45.09
N ASN A 518 46.78 15.73 45.40
CA ASN A 518 47.89 14.81 45.14
C ASN A 518 47.48 13.50 44.41
N ALA A 519 46.35 13.49 43.68
CA ALA A 519 46.00 12.37 42.81
C ALA A 519 46.98 12.25 41.61
N PRO A 520 47.69 11.12 41.41
CA PRO A 520 48.74 11.01 40.41
C PRO A 520 48.18 11.02 38.97
N LYS A 521 48.51 12.06 38.21
CA LYS A 521 48.08 12.23 36.82
C LYS A 521 48.98 11.42 35.87
N GLY A 522 48.51 10.24 35.45
CA GLY A 522 49.07 9.54 34.29
C GLY A 522 48.96 10.38 33.01
N PRO A 523 49.93 10.30 32.08
CA PRO A 523 50.03 11.24 30.97
C PRO A 523 48.93 11.05 29.92
N LYS A 524 48.35 12.16 29.44
CA LYS A 524 47.69 12.22 28.14
C LYS A 524 48.74 12.45 27.06
N GLY A 525 48.71 11.65 26.01
CA GLY A 525 49.55 11.79 24.81
C GLY A 525 48.73 11.52 23.54
N GLN A 526 49.13 12.13 22.43
CA GLN A 526 48.42 12.09 21.15
C GLN A 526 48.92 10.98 20.21
N GLU A 527 47.99 10.49 19.38
CA GLU A 527 48.18 10.12 17.96
C GLU A 527 48.98 8.87 17.55
N THR A 528 48.82 8.58 16.26
CA THR A 528 49.52 7.61 15.38
C THR A 528 49.21 6.11 15.52
N MET A 529 49.43 5.41 14.40
CA MET A 529 49.17 4.00 14.16
C MET A 529 50.41 3.16 14.53
N ASP A 530 50.25 1.92 15.01
CA ASP A 530 50.53 0.72 14.20
C ASP A 530 50.06 -0.57 14.93
N SER A 531 50.53 -1.74 14.48
CA SER A 531 49.90 -3.05 14.61
C SER A 531 50.62 -3.98 15.57
N GLY A 532 49.94 -4.48 16.61
CA GLY A 532 50.48 -5.53 17.49
C GLY A 532 50.33 -6.94 16.88
N PRO A 533 51.41 -7.68 16.56
CA PRO A 533 51.34 -8.97 15.84
C PRO A 533 51.00 -10.19 16.73
N GLY A 534 50.36 -10.00 17.88
CA GLY A 534 50.36 -10.98 18.98
C GLY A 534 49.46 -12.23 18.86
N ASN A 535 48.45 -12.25 17.96
CA ASN A 535 47.38 -13.26 18.01
C ASN A 535 46.97 -13.85 16.63
N ARG A 536 47.93 -14.32 15.83
CA ARG A 536 47.67 -15.00 14.54
C ARG A 536 48.08 -16.48 14.56
N LYS A 537 47.10 -17.40 14.47
CA LYS A 537 47.35 -18.85 14.38
C LYS A 537 47.88 -19.25 12.99
N ARG A 538 49.10 -19.81 12.95
CA ARG A 538 49.81 -20.27 11.75
C ARG A 538 49.37 -21.67 11.28
N THR A 539 49.95 -22.18 10.20
CA THR A 539 49.81 -23.56 9.73
C THR A 539 50.88 -24.49 10.35
N ARG A 540 50.87 -25.78 10.00
CA ARG A 540 51.92 -26.75 10.38
C ARG A 540 53.29 -26.43 9.76
N GLU A 541 53.30 -25.64 8.70
CA GLU A 541 54.49 -25.20 7.95
C GLU A 541 54.80 -23.71 8.24
N ASP A 542 54.34 -23.23 9.41
CA ASP A 542 54.62 -21.91 10.01
C ASP A 542 54.20 -20.67 9.19
N GLU A 543 53.52 -20.84 8.06
CA GLU A 543 52.98 -19.74 7.26
C GLU A 543 51.86 -18.96 7.98
N LEU A 544 51.83 -17.64 7.74
CA LEU A 544 50.76 -16.75 8.16
C LEU A 544 49.49 -16.98 7.33
N LYS A 545 48.44 -17.49 7.97
CA LYS A 545 47.11 -17.59 7.34
C LYS A 545 46.57 -16.21 6.95
N GLY A 546 46.36 -16.02 5.65
CA GLY A 546 45.62 -14.88 5.10
C GLY A 546 44.16 -14.82 5.57
N PHE A 547 43.49 -13.69 5.29
CA PHE A 547 42.14 -13.38 5.76
C PHE A 547 41.05 -14.32 5.18
N SER A 548 40.87 -15.48 5.80
CA SER A 548 39.65 -16.28 5.64
C SER A 548 38.55 -15.68 6.53
N ARG A 549 37.65 -14.87 5.95
CA ARG A 549 36.43 -14.36 6.60
C ARG A 549 35.48 -15.53 6.92
N LYS A 550 35.78 -16.33 7.94
CA LYS A 550 34.93 -17.44 8.38
C LYS A 550 33.62 -16.93 8.96
N THR A 551 32.52 -17.34 8.34
CA THR A 551 31.14 -17.09 8.77
C THR A 551 30.79 -17.87 10.04
N GLY A 552 31.11 -17.29 11.20
CA GLY A 552 30.22 -17.42 12.35
C GLY A 552 28.84 -16.79 12.04
N LYS A 553 27.88 -16.90 12.96
CA LYS A 553 26.62 -16.13 12.85
C LYS A 553 26.98 -14.65 12.59
N PRO A 554 26.45 -14.00 11.55
CA PRO A 554 26.84 -12.63 11.24
C PRO A 554 26.46 -11.72 12.41
N ALA A 555 27.46 -11.03 12.96
CA ALA A 555 27.20 -9.77 13.64
C ALA A 555 26.50 -8.82 12.64
N SER A 556 25.65 -7.92 13.12
CA SER A 556 24.79 -7.11 12.25
C SER A 556 25.59 -6.45 11.12
N ARG A 557 25.30 -6.82 9.86
CA ARG A 557 25.93 -6.28 8.65
C ARG A 557 25.49 -4.84 8.35
N TYR A 558 24.55 -4.31 9.13
CA TYR A 558 23.99 -2.97 9.05
C TYR A 558 23.96 -2.34 10.45
N ASN A 559 24.01 -1.01 10.52
CA ASN A 559 23.83 -0.29 11.78
C ASN A 559 22.34 -0.09 12.07
N TYR A 560 21.90 -0.25 13.32
CA TYR A 560 20.49 -0.13 13.73
C TYR A 560 19.89 1.29 13.60
N ASP A 561 20.73 2.30 13.33
CA ASP A 561 20.35 3.69 13.05
C ASP A 561 20.25 4.00 11.54
N GLY A 562 20.59 3.06 10.67
CA GLY A 562 20.64 3.27 9.22
C GLY A 562 21.87 4.06 8.73
N SER A 563 22.89 4.23 9.57
CA SER A 563 24.14 4.90 9.19
C SER A 563 25.01 4.03 8.27
N VAL A 564 25.91 4.68 7.52
CA VAL A 564 26.86 4.02 6.60
C VAL A 564 27.78 3.06 7.37
N ILE A 565 27.96 1.84 6.88
CA ILE A 565 28.79 0.82 7.53
C ILE A 565 30.28 1.13 7.38
N ASN A 566 31.11 0.73 8.35
CA ASN A 566 32.49 1.21 8.47
C ASN A 566 33.38 0.91 7.24
N GLU A 567 33.10 -0.17 6.51
CA GLU A 567 33.81 -0.56 5.28
C GLU A 567 33.59 0.46 4.13
N TRP A 568 32.43 1.12 4.13
CA TRP A 568 32.00 2.08 3.12
C TRP A 568 32.18 3.55 3.54
N LYS A 569 32.66 3.86 4.75
CA LYS A 569 32.91 5.25 5.16
C LYS A 569 34.09 5.83 4.35
N PRO A 570 34.01 7.07 3.82
CA PRO A 570 35.14 7.71 3.15
C PRO A 570 36.38 7.75 4.04
N ARG A 571 37.59 7.62 3.46
CA ARG A 571 38.82 7.85 4.22
C ARG A 571 38.96 9.34 4.55
N SER A 572 39.67 9.69 5.63
CA SER A 572 39.76 11.07 6.15
C SER A 572 40.44 12.09 5.22
N GLN A 573 41.01 11.64 4.10
CA GLN A 573 41.67 12.46 3.08
C GLN A 573 40.90 12.48 1.74
N GLU A 574 39.78 11.75 1.63
CA GLU A 574 39.02 11.57 0.38
C GLU A 574 37.69 12.33 0.42
N THR A 575 37.25 12.84 -0.74
CA THR A 575 35.94 13.53 -0.86
C THR A 575 34.75 12.58 -0.75
N GLY A 576 34.95 11.28 -1.00
CA GLY A 576 33.91 10.26 -1.05
C GLY A 576 32.92 10.39 -2.22
N THR A 577 33.14 11.33 -3.16
CA THR A 577 32.20 11.65 -4.25
C THR A 577 32.91 11.80 -5.62
N PRO A 578 33.54 10.74 -6.16
CA PRO A 578 34.39 10.80 -7.37
C PRO A 578 33.67 11.24 -8.66
N TRP A 579 32.33 11.19 -8.72
CA TRP A 579 31.55 11.72 -9.85
C TRP A 579 31.45 13.26 -9.84
N PHE A 580 31.65 13.90 -8.69
CA PHE A 580 31.34 15.32 -8.53
C PHE A 580 32.25 16.24 -9.35
N GLU A 581 33.52 15.86 -9.54
CA GLU A 581 34.48 16.57 -10.40
C GLU A 581 34.04 16.62 -11.87
N SER A 582 33.24 15.65 -12.32
CA SER A 582 32.66 15.59 -13.67
C SER A 582 31.28 16.25 -13.79
N THR A 583 30.72 16.77 -12.70
CA THR A 583 29.33 17.27 -12.66
C THR A 583 29.24 18.72 -13.17
N PRO A 584 28.44 19.00 -14.23
CA PRO A 584 28.31 20.37 -14.75
C PRO A 584 27.72 21.35 -13.74
N SER A 585 28.44 22.44 -13.47
CA SER A 585 28.00 23.54 -12.61
C SER A 585 26.65 24.12 -13.06
N SER A 586 25.78 24.42 -12.10
CA SER A 586 24.45 24.96 -12.35
C SER A 586 24.13 26.09 -11.39
N LEU A 587 23.47 27.14 -11.88
CA LEU A 587 22.94 28.25 -11.08
C LEU A 587 21.65 27.87 -10.30
N HIS A 588 20.99 26.78 -10.69
CA HIS A 588 19.76 26.30 -10.08
C HIS A 588 19.93 24.93 -9.42
N ILE A 589 19.52 24.81 -8.15
CA ILE A 589 19.79 23.66 -7.26
C ILE A 589 19.04 22.41 -7.70
N GLY A 590 17.79 22.54 -8.14
CA GLY A 590 17.02 21.42 -8.69
C GLY A 590 17.63 20.88 -10.00
N SER A 591 18.40 21.70 -10.72
CA SER A 591 19.15 21.29 -11.90
C SER A 591 20.53 20.73 -11.54
N GLN A 592 21.16 21.25 -10.48
CA GLN A 592 22.41 20.70 -9.91
C GLN A 592 22.22 19.27 -9.41
N LEU A 593 21.15 19.00 -8.66
CA LEU A 593 20.83 17.63 -8.20
C LEU A 593 20.59 16.69 -9.39
N ASN A 594 19.86 17.15 -10.41
CA ASN A 594 19.62 16.39 -11.64
C ASN A 594 20.95 16.04 -12.38
N HIS A 595 21.86 17.01 -12.50
CA HIS A 595 23.20 16.79 -13.06
C HIS A 595 24.05 15.84 -12.21
N GLU A 596 24.00 15.94 -10.87
CA GLU A 596 24.80 15.10 -9.99
C GLU A 596 24.32 13.64 -10.03
N ILE A 597 23.01 13.40 -10.06
CA ILE A 597 22.41 12.06 -10.25
C ILE A 597 22.87 11.45 -11.58
N LEU A 598 22.80 12.23 -12.67
CA LEU A 598 23.24 11.79 -13.99
C LEU A 598 24.75 11.53 -14.05
N SER A 599 25.55 12.30 -13.31
CA SER A 599 27.01 12.14 -13.23
C SER A 599 27.39 10.90 -12.40
N PHE A 600 26.73 10.67 -11.26
CA PHE A 600 26.86 9.43 -10.49
C PHE A 600 26.51 8.21 -11.36
N TYR A 601 25.38 8.23 -12.06
CA TYR A 601 24.98 7.15 -12.96
C TYR A 601 25.97 6.94 -14.10
N ASN A 602 26.43 8.00 -14.77
CA ASN A 602 27.41 7.88 -15.85
C ASN A 602 28.77 7.36 -15.38
N TRP A 603 29.16 7.65 -14.14
CA TRP A 603 30.34 7.09 -13.50
C TRP A 603 30.13 5.63 -13.09
N ALA A 604 29.01 5.29 -12.44
CA ALA A 604 28.75 3.95 -11.89
C ALA A 604 28.29 2.91 -12.91
N LYS A 605 27.64 3.31 -14.01
CA LYS A 605 27.01 2.39 -14.98
C LYS A 605 28.02 1.43 -15.65
N PRO A 606 27.56 0.23 -16.07
CA PRO A 606 28.36 -0.71 -16.86
C PRO A 606 29.04 -0.09 -18.09
N GLN A 607 30.31 -0.44 -18.28
CA GLN A 607 31.12 -0.12 -19.45
C GLN A 607 31.18 -1.32 -20.41
N GLU A 608 31.41 -1.07 -21.69
CA GLU A 608 31.32 -2.13 -22.70
C GLU A 608 32.39 -3.23 -22.54
N PHE A 609 33.61 -2.85 -22.13
CA PHE A 609 34.65 -3.84 -21.81
C PHE A 609 34.30 -4.70 -20.58
N GLU A 610 33.56 -4.16 -19.60
CA GLU A 610 33.07 -4.93 -18.44
C GLU A 610 32.05 -5.97 -18.93
N ASN A 611 31.12 -5.58 -19.80
CA ASN A 611 30.12 -6.48 -20.40
C ASN A 611 30.78 -7.62 -21.20
N ILE A 612 31.77 -7.30 -22.04
CA ILE A 612 32.51 -8.29 -22.86
C ILE A 612 33.25 -9.30 -21.97
N VAL A 613 33.97 -8.85 -20.94
CA VAL A 613 34.70 -9.75 -20.02
C VAL A 613 33.75 -10.60 -19.18
N ARG A 614 32.61 -10.04 -18.73
CA ARG A 614 31.57 -10.79 -18.02
C ARG A 614 30.88 -11.82 -18.93
N MET A 615 30.65 -11.54 -20.21
CA MET A 615 30.12 -12.48 -21.20
C MET A 615 31.09 -13.64 -21.50
N ASP A 616 32.40 -13.39 -21.56
CA ASP A 616 33.41 -14.44 -21.73
C ASP A 616 33.39 -15.48 -20.59
N LEU A 617 33.12 -15.05 -19.36
CA LEU A 617 32.92 -15.95 -18.22
C LEU A 617 31.70 -16.86 -18.40
N VAL A 618 30.57 -16.33 -18.90
CA VAL A 618 29.38 -17.14 -19.22
C VAL A 618 29.73 -18.21 -20.26
N GLU A 619 30.42 -17.83 -21.33
CA GLU A 619 30.77 -18.76 -22.40
C GLU A 619 31.82 -19.79 -21.99
N ARG A 620 32.84 -19.41 -21.19
CA ARG A 620 33.80 -20.35 -20.57
C ARG A 620 33.09 -21.40 -19.73
N LEU A 621 32.09 -21.00 -18.94
CA LEU A 621 31.27 -21.91 -18.14
C LEU A 621 30.37 -22.78 -19.01
N ASN A 622 29.69 -22.20 -20.00
CA ASN A 622 28.82 -22.90 -20.94
C ASN A 622 29.55 -24.04 -21.67
N ILE A 623 30.72 -23.75 -22.26
CA ILE A 623 31.60 -24.74 -22.92
C ILE A 623 32.01 -25.85 -21.93
N ALA A 624 32.43 -25.48 -20.72
CA ALA A 624 32.88 -26.46 -19.71
C ALA A 624 31.74 -27.40 -19.29
N PHE A 625 30.55 -26.87 -19.01
CA PHE A 625 29.40 -27.67 -18.61
C PHE A 625 28.85 -28.52 -19.74
N GLN A 626 28.72 -28.00 -20.97
CA GLN A 626 28.31 -28.79 -22.14
C GLN A 626 29.24 -29.98 -22.40
N LYS A 627 30.56 -29.79 -22.24
CA LYS A 627 31.56 -30.87 -22.40
C LYS A 627 31.37 -32.02 -21.39
N ARG A 628 30.84 -31.75 -20.20
CA ARG A 628 30.62 -32.78 -19.14
C ARG A 628 29.18 -33.31 -19.10
N TYR A 629 28.21 -32.48 -19.50
CA TYR A 629 26.77 -32.71 -19.43
C TYR A 629 26.13 -32.24 -20.76
N PRO A 630 26.03 -33.10 -21.77
CA PRO A 630 25.41 -32.74 -23.05
C PRO A 630 23.95 -32.31 -22.88
N GLY A 631 23.54 -31.26 -23.60
CA GLY A 631 22.17 -30.75 -23.54
C GLY A 631 21.86 -29.88 -22.31
N VAL A 632 22.87 -29.22 -21.74
CA VAL A 632 22.70 -28.10 -20.81
C VAL A 632 23.14 -26.79 -21.46
N GLU A 633 22.59 -25.69 -20.99
CA GLU A 633 22.98 -24.33 -21.38
C GLU A 633 23.12 -23.47 -20.13
N ILE A 634 24.04 -22.50 -20.13
CA ILE A 634 24.17 -21.52 -19.07
C ILE A 634 23.77 -20.14 -19.59
N HIS A 635 22.80 -19.54 -18.91
CA HIS A 635 22.26 -18.21 -19.22
C HIS A 635 22.49 -17.26 -18.05
N ALA A 636 22.87 -16.01 -18.33
CA ALA A 636 22.92 -14.96 -17.32
C ALA A 636 21.52 -14.39 -17.06
N PHE A 637 21.25 -13.97 -15.83
CA PHE A 637 20.03 -13.26 -15.48
C PHE A 637 20.29 -12.05 -14.57
N GLY A 638 19.25 -11.53 -13.91
CA GLY A 638 19.38 -10.60 -12.79
C GLY A 638 19.97 -9.24 -13.18
N SER A 639 20.82 -8.70 -12.32
CA SER A 639 21.33 -7.32 -12.49
C SER A 639 22.31 -7.19 -13.66
N PHE A 640 23.06 -8.25 -13.98
CA PHE A 640 23.99 -8.28 -15.09
C PHE A 640 23.26 -8.32 -16.44
N ALA A 641 22.35 -9.27 -16.65
CA ALA A 641 21.64 -9.44 -17.93
C ALA A 641 20.65 -8.32 -18.29
N SER A 642 20.32 -7.44 -17.34
CA SER A 642 19.52 -6.23 -17.55
C SER A 642 20.37 -4.98 -17.83
N GLY A 643 21.69 -5.04 -17.55
CA GLY A 643 22.58 -3.89 -17.55
C GLY A 643 22.26 -2.90 -16.42
N LEU A 644 21.75 -3.39 -15.29
CA LEU A 644 21.34 -2.61 -14.11
C LEU A 644 22.21 -2.91 -12.88
N TYR A 645 23.45 -3.36 -13.11
CA TYR A 645 24.40 -3.73 -12.06
C TYR A 645 25.26 -2.54 -11.63
N LEU A 646 25.62 -2.51 -10.34
CA LEU A 646 26.72 -1.70 -9.82
C LEU A 646 28.03 -2.46 -10.05
N PRO A 647 29.21 -1.81 -10.18
CA PRO A 647 30.45 -2.46 -10.60
C PRO A 647 30.75 -3.78 -9.88
N THR A 648 30.74 -3.79 -8.54
CA THR A 648 31.09 -4.98 -7.73
C THR A 648 30.04 -6.08 -7.66
N ALA A 649 28.89 -5.95 -8.35
CA ALA A 649 27.82 -6.94 -8.26
C ALA A 649 28.22 -8.33 -8.81
N ASP A 650 27.79 -9.36 -8.08
CA ASP A 650 27.83 -10.78 -8.45
C ASP A 650 27.20 -11.03 -9.84
N ILE A 651 27.58 -12.14 -10.48
CA ILE A 651 26.96 -12.64 -11.70
C ILE A 651 25.94 -13.73 -11.36
N ASP A 652 24.67 -13.40 -11.53
CA ASP A 652 23.54 -14.34 -11.48
C ASP A 652 23.52 -15.24 -12.73
N LEU A 653 23.75 -16.55 -12.57
CA LEU A 653 23.69 -17.55 -13.66
C LEU A 653 22.65 -18.63 -13.40
N VAL A 654 22.01 -19.13 -14.46
CA VAL A 654 21.18 -20.33 -14.41
C VAL A 654 21.66 -21.37 -15.43
N LEU A 655 21.89 -22.59 -14.95
CA LEU A 655 22.08 -23.77 -15.77
C LEU A 655 20.70 -24.39 -16.05
N LEU A 656 20.31 -24.46 -17.32
CA LEU A 656 19.06 -25.07 -17.77
C LEU A 656 19.33 -26.39 -18.52
N SER A 657 18.54 -27.41 -18.24
CA SER A 657 18.51 -28.65 -19.01
C SER A 657 17.56 -28.56 -20.22
N ASN A 658 17.92 -29.23 -21.31
CA ASN A 658 17.01 -29.40 -22.47
C ASN A 658 15.70 -30.11 -22.10
N SER A 659 15.70 -30.95 -21.06
CA SER A 659 14.49 -31.54 -20.48
C SER A 659 13.59 -30.48 -19.87
N PHE A 660 14.11 -29.66 -18.94
CA PHE A 660 13.35 -28.58 -18.31
C PHE A 660 12.84 -27.55 -19.34
N ARG A 661 13.65 -27.18 -20.35
CA ARG A 661 13.22 -26.30 -21.45
C ARG A 661 12.08 -26.88 -22.31
N ARG A 662 11.88 -28.20 -22.33
CA ARG A 662 10.85 -28.88 -23.15
C ARG A 662 9.59 -29.29 -22.38
N SER A 663 9.72 -29.65 -21.10
CA SER A 663 8.61 -30.18 -20.29
C SER A 663 8.30 -29.41 -19.01
N GLY A 664 9.13 -28.43 -18.64
CA GLY A 664 9.04 -27.74 -17.34
C GLY A 664 9.45 -28.59 -16.13
N ILE A 665 9.81 -29.87 -16.33
CA ILE A 665 10.20 -30.78 -15.24
C ILE A 665 11.67 -30.57 -14.90
N ARG A 666 11.95 -30.26 -13.62
CA ARG A 666 13.31 -30.07 -13.11
C ARG A 666 14.08 -31.39 -13.21
N THR A 667 15.23 -31.36 -13.87
CA THR A 667 16.15 -32.50 -14.03
C THR A 667 17.35 -32.37 -13.09
N PHE A 668 17.72 -31.14 -12.73
CA PHE A 668 18.76 -30.80 -11.78
C PHE A 668 18.19 -30.07 -10.55
N GLY A 669 18.79 -30.32 -9.39
CA GLY A 669 18.48 -29.64 -8.13
C GLY A 669 17.54 -30.40 -7.21
N GLU A 670 16.71 -31.33 -7.71
CA GLU A 670 15.88 -32.21 -6.87
C GLU A 670 16.75 -33.13 -5.99
N ARG A 671 17.78 -33.74 -6.57
CA ARG A 671 18.68 -34.65 -5.86
C ARG A 671 19.90 -33.86 -5.40
N LYS A 672 19.96 -33.52 -4.11
CA LYS A 672 21.04 -32.69 -3.51
C LYS A 672 22.46 -33.12 -3.88
N GLY A 673 22.70 -34.41 -4.10
CA GLY A 673 23.99 -34.94 -4.60
C GLY A 673 24.45 -34.37 -5.94
N GLN A 674 23.54 -33.95 -6.83
CA GLN A 674 23.88 -33.31 -8.12
C GLN A 674 24.65 -31.99 -7.91
N ILE A 675 24.27 -31.19 -6.91
CA ILE A 675 24.90 -29.90 -6.63
C ILE A 675 26.34 -30.10 -6.14
N TYR A 676 26.55 -31.10 -5.28
CA TYR A 676 27.89 -31.50 -4.85
C TYR A 676 28.72 -32.11 -6.00
N ALA A 677 28.09 -32.79 -6.96
CA ALA A 677 28.76 -33.25 -8.17
C ALA A 677 29.18 -32.09 -9.09
N PHE A 678 28.34 -31.06 -9.26
CA PHE A 678 28.71 -29.84 -9.98
C PHE A 678 29.82 -29.04 -9.27
N SER A 679 29.82 -29.01 -7.94
CA SER A 679 30.94 -28.46 -7.13
C SER A 679 32.23 -29.25 -7.34
N GLY A 680 32.16 -30.58 -7.33
CA GLY A 680 33.31 -31.45 -7.62
C GLY A 680 33.83 -31.28 -9.05
N PHE A 681 32.94 -31.09 -10.01
CA PHE A 681 33.31 -30.76 -11.39
C PHE A 681 34.02 -29.41 -11.48
N LEU A 682 33.46 -28.33 -10.93
CA LEU A 682 34.11 -27.00 -10.94
C LEU A 682 35.47 -26.99 -10.25
N LYS A 683 35.65 -27.76 -9.16
CA LYS A 683 36.96 -27.96 -8.49
C LYS A 683 38.00 -28.62 -9.40
N GLY A 684 37.57 -29.38 -10.40
CA GLY A 684 38.43 -29.95 -11.45
C GLY A 684 38.62 -29.04 -12.67
N THR A 685 38.04 -27.84 -12.69
CA THR A 685 38.25 -26.85 -13.76
C THR A 685 39.19 -25.73 -13.33
N ASN A 686 39.93 -25.14 -14.28
CA ASN A 686 40.73 -23.93 -14.03
C ASN A 686 39.88 -22.63 -14.06
N ILE A 687 38.56 -22.72 -13.87
CA ILE A 687 37.64 -21.56 -13.90
C ILE A 687 37.48 -20.96 -12.49
N ALA A 688 37.18 -21.79 -11.48
CA ALA A 688 36.97 -21.28 -10.13
C ALA A 688 38.28 -21.11 -9.34
N VAL A 689 38.34 -20.12 -8.45
CA VAL A 689 39.43 -20.00 -7.47
C VAL A 689 39.40 -21.21 -6.52
N PRO A 690 40.53 -21.92 -6.28
CA PRO A 690 40.57 -23.05 -5.36
C PRO A 690 40.02 -22.70 -3.97
N ASN A 691 39.16 -23.57 -3.45
CA ASN A 691 38.44 -23.40 -2.17
C ASN A 691 37.39 -22.26 -2.11
N SER A 692 37.11 -21.53 -3.20
CA SER A 692 36.04 -20.51 -3.24
C SER A 692 34.61 -21.07 -3.38
N ILE A 693 34.47 -22.35 -3.73
CA ILE A 693 33.18 -22.94 -4.14
C ILE A 693 32.35 -23.38 -2.91
N GLU A 694 31.20 -22.73 -2.70
CA GLU A 694 30.23 -22.99 -1.63
C GLU A 694 28.89 -23.53 -2.18
N CYS A 695 28.32 -24.54 -1.51
CA CYS A 695 27.11 -25.25 -1.96
C CYS A 695 25.91 -24.99 -1.03
N ILE A 696 25.02 -24.08 -1.40
CA ILE A 696 23.80 -23.76 -0.65
C ILE A 696 22.68 -24.75 -1.05
N ALA A 697 22.89 -26.03 -0.76
CA ALA A 697 22.02 -27.15 -1.18
C ALA A 697 20.74 -27.34 -0.33
N HIS A 698 20.43 -26.40 0.57
CA HIS A 698 19.34 -26.49 1.55
C HIS A 698 18.31 -25.34 1.46
N ALA A 699 18.50 -24.37 0.55
CA ALA A 699 17.56 -23.29 0.31
C ALA A 699 16.39 -23.70 -0.62
N ARG A 700 15.32 -22.89 -0.70
CA ARG A 700 14.14 -23.10 -1.57
C ARG A 700 14.51 -23.23 -3.05
N VAL A 701 15.54 -22.49 -3.48
CA VAL A 701 16.25 -22.68 -4.75
C VAL A 701 17.70 -23.00 -4.39
N PRO A 702 18.27 -24.14 -4.79
CA PRO A 702 19.68 -24.45 -4.49
C PRO A 702 20.64 -23.61 -5.34
N ILE A 703 21.70 -23.11 -4.72
CA ILE A 703 22.69 -22.22 -5.36
C ILE A 703 24.11 -22.77 -5.14
N LEU A 704 24.97 -22.64 -6.15
CA LEU A 704 26.40 -22.92 -6.12
C LEU A 704 27.16 -21.60 -6.30
N LYS A 705 27.74 -21.08 -5.21
CA LYS A 705 28.53 -19.84 -5.20
C LYS A 705 30.00 -20.13 -5.49
N PHE A 706 30.70 -19.28 -6.24
CA PHE A 706 32.17 -19.33 -6.40
C PHE A 706 32.75 -18.00 -6.89
N VAL A 707 34.08 -17.91 -6.99
CA VAL A 707 34.79 -16.77 -7.60
C VAL A 707 35.52 -17.24 -8.85
N ASP A 708 35.39 -16.51 -9.96
CA ASP A 708 36.16 -16.76 -11.20
C ASP A 708 37.62 -16.37 -11.05
N LYS A 709 38.52 -17.30 -11.40
CA LYS A 709 39.96 -17.19 -11.23
C LYS A 709 40.61 -16.18 -12.17
N LEU A 710 40.01 -15.92 -13.34
CA LEU A 710 40.53 -14.96 -14.31
C LEU A 710 40.11 -13.52 -13.95
N THR A 711 38.82 -13.31 -13.74
CA THR A 711 38.24 -11.96 -13.57
C THR A 711 38.16 -11.49 -12.12
N GLY A 712 38.23 -12.39 -11.14
CA GLY A 712 37.99 -12.09 -9.72
C GLY A 712 36.50 -11.89 -9.38
N LEU A 713 35.59 -12.15 -10.32
CA LEU A 713 34.15 -11.92 -10.14
C LEU A 713 33.48 -13.04 -9.34
N HIS A 714 32.58 -12.64 -8.46
CA HIS A 714 31.69 -13.53 -7.72
C HIS A 714 30.55 -14.02 -8.63
N VAL A 715 30.20 -15.29 -8.52
CA VAL A 715 29.24 -15.98 -9.38
C VAL A 715 28.27 -16.82 -8.56
N ASP A 716 26.97 -16.58 -8.75
CA ASP A 716 25.86 -17.32 -8.14
C ASP A 716 25.15 -18.16 -9.20
N MET A 717 25.41 -19.47 -9.20
CA MET A 717 24.81 -20.36 -10.18
C MET A 717 23.64 -21.16 -9.59
N SER A 718 22.48 -21.04 -10.22
CA SER A 718 21.23 -21.76 -9.94
C SER A 718 20.92 -22.81 -11.02
N PHE A 719 19.94 -23.68 -10.78
CA PHE A 719 19.66 -24.86 -11.62
C PHE A 719 18.17 -24.98 -11.97
N ASP A 720 17.87 -25.26 -13.25
CA ASP A 720 16.53 -25.48 -13.83
C ASP A 720 15.48 -24.47 -13.32
N ASN A 721 15.76 -23.16 -13.45
CA ASN A 721 14.89 -22.10 -12.96
C ASN A 721 14.79 -20.91 -13.93
N ASN A 722 13.72 -20.86 -14.74
CA ASN A 722 13.51 -19.81 -15.73
C ASN A 722 13.02 -18.46 -15.17
N SER A 723 12.59 -18.37 -13.91
CA SER A 723 11.97 -17.13 -13.38
C SER A 723 12.86 -15.88 -13.48
N GLY A 724 14.19 -16.05 -13.31
CA GLY A 724 15.15 -14.95 -13.46
C GLY A 724 15.28 -14.43 -14.90
N LEU A 725 15.05 -15.28 -15.90
CA LEU A 725 15.08 -14.89 -17.31
C LEU A 725 13.80 -14.14 -17.70
N ILE A 726 12.64 -14.60 -17.23
CA ILE A 726 11.35 -13.91 -17.44
C ILE A 726 11.38 -12.52 -16.79
N ALA A 727 11.90 -12.41 -15.56
CA ALA A 727 12.11 -11.12 -14.91
C ALA A 727 13.06 -10.20 -15.70
N ASN A 728 14.04 -10.74 -16.43
CA ASN A 728 14.93 -9.96 -17.28
C ASN A 728 14.22 -9.32 -18.47
N GLU A 729 13.28 -10.03 -19.12
CA GLU A 729 12.42 -9.43 -20.15
C GLU A 729 11.59 -8.27 -19.58
N THR A 730 11.04 -8.45 -18.37
CA THR A 730 10.27 -7.41 -17.66
C THR A 730 11.13 -6.20 -17.32
N PHE A 731 12.40 -6.38 -16.94
CA PHE A 731 13.36 -5.27 -16.79
C PHE A 731 13.62 -4.51 -18.10
N GLN A 732 13.77 -5.21 -19.24
CA GLN A 732 13.98 -4.53 -20.53
C GLN A 732 12.72 -3.77 -20.98
N LYS A 733 11.51 -4.33 -20.74
CA LYS A 733 10.22 -3.65 -21.00
C LYS A 733 10.12 -2.35 -20.19
N TRP A 734 10.37 -2.39 -18.87
CA TRP A 734 10.36 -1.19 -18.03
C TRP A 734 11.47 -0.19 -18.38
N LYS A 735 12.65 -0.65 -18.80
CA LYS A 735 13.76 0.21 -19.24
C LYS A 735 13.46 0.95 -20.55
N ALA A 736 12.65 0.35 -21.44
CA ALA A 736 12.16 1.00 -22.65
C ALA A 736 10.99 1.96 -22.36
N GLN A 737 10.16 1.67 -21.36
CA GLN A 737 9.04 2.50 -20.94
C GLN A 737 9.45 3.70 -20.06
N PHE A 738 10.48 3.53 -19.23
CA PHE A 738 10.97 4.51 -18.26
C PHE A 738 12.51 4.63 -18.32
N PRO A 739 13.06 5.44 -19.23
CA PRO A 739 14.52 5.66 -19.38
C PRO A 739 15.22 6.16 -18.10
N GLU A 740 14.47 6.73 -17.16
CA GLU A 740 14.91 7.26 -15.87
C GLU A 740 15.11 6.14 -14.83
N MET A 741 14.41 5.01 -14.97
CA MET A 741 14.42 3.91 -14.00
C MET A 741 15.84 3.41 -13.70
N PRO A 742 16.72 3.11 -14.70
CA PRO A 742 18.10 2.71 -14.44
C PRO A 742 18.91 3.73 -13.65
N ILE A 743 18.64 5.02 -13.88
CA ILE A 743 19.38 6.15 -13.30
C ILE A 743 19.06 6.25 -11.81
N ILE A 744 17.77 6.35 -11.46
CA ILE A 744 17.29 6.41 -10.08
C ILE A 744 17.63 5.11 -9.33
N LEU A 745 17.46 3.96 -9.98
CA LEU A 745 17.78 2.65 -9.41
C LEU A 745 19.25 2.52 -9.03
N SER A 746 20.18 3.12 -9.77
CA SER A 746 21.61 3.11 -9.42
C SER A 746 21.86 3.81 -8.07
N VAL A 747 21.23 4.97 -7.85
CA VAL A 747 21.35 5.76 -6.61
C VAL A 747 20.73 5.01 -5.44
N ILE A 748 19.53 4.42 -5.61
CA ILE A 748 18.86 3.67 -4.53
C ILE A 748 19.61 2.37 -4.19
N LYS A 749 20.15 1.65 -5.18
CA LYS A 749 21.01 0.49 -4.93
C LYS A 749 22.27 0.88 -4.16
N GLN A 750 22.96 1.95 -4.55
CA GLN A 750 24.13 2.45 -3.82
C GLN A 750 23.79 2.84 -2.37
N PHE A 751 22.69 3.57 -2.20
CA PHE A 751 22.21 4.03 -0.91
C PHE A 751 21.95 2.90 0.08
N LEU A 752 21.36 1.78 -0.37
CA LEU A 752 21.11 0.60 0.46
C LEU A 752 22.38 -0.26 0.66
N LEU A 753 23.24 -0.36 -0.36
CA LEU A 753 24.50 -1.11 -0.32
C LEU A 753 25.44 -0.60 0.78
N ILE A 754 25.70 0.71 0.83
CA ILE A 754 26.62 1.30 1.83
C ILE A 754 26.09 1.25 3.27
N ARG A 755 24.87 0.73 3.47
CA ARG A 755 24.20 0.55 4.75
C ARG A 755 23.97 -0.93 5.13
N GLY A 756 24.30 -1.88 4.23
CA GLY A 756 24.06 -3.31 4.45
C GLY A 756 22.59 -3.75 4.32
N LEU A 757 21.74 -2.92 3.70
CA LEU A 757 20.29 -3.09 3.60
C LEU A 757 19.81 -3.64 2.24
N ASN A 758 20.74 -4.15 1.43
CA ASN A 758 20.53 -4.67 0.06
C ASN A 758 20.50 -6.20 -0.05
N GLU A 759 20.56 -6.92 1.07
CA GLU A 759 20.63 -8.39 1.13
C GLU A 759 19.41 -8.99 1.84
N VAL A 760 18.63 -9.83 1.16
CA VAL A 760 17.51 -10.55 1.80
C VAL A 760 17.95 -11.46 2.97
N PRO A 761 19.11 -12.15 2.95
CA PRO A 761 19.59 -12.94 4.08
C PRO A 761 19.86 -12.14 5.38
N THR A 762 20.14 -10.83 5.28
CA THR A 762 20.27 -9.93 6.45
C THR A 762 18.95 -9.26 6.83
N GLY A 763 17.89 -9.47 6.04
CA GLY A 763 16.58 -8.83 6.22
C GLY A 763 16.37 -7.56 5.38
N GLY A 764 17.35 -7.18 4.55
CA GLY A 764 17.28 -6.07 3.59
C GLY A 764 16.42 -6.34 2.35
N LEU A 765 16.32 -5.36 1.46
CA LEU A 765 15.56 -5.45 0.21
C LEU A 765 16.35 -6.20 -0.88
N GLY A 766 15.69 -7.15 -1.55
CA GLY A 766 16.25 -7.83 -2.73
C GLY A 766 16.27 -6.92 -3.97
N GLY A 767 17.24 -7.13 -4.86
CA GLY A 767 17.43 -6.30 -6.06
C GLY A 767 16.20 -6.17 -6.97
N PHE A 768 15.35 -7.21 -7.05
CA PHE A 768 14.08 -7.15 -7.77
C PHE A 768 13.08 -6.25 -7.05
N SER A 769 12.92 -6.41 -5.72
CA SER A 769 12.05 -5.57 -4.89
C SER A 769 12.43 -4.09 -4.96
N ILE A 770 13.73 -3.74 -4.95
CA ILE A 770 14.21 -2.36 -5.14
C ILE A 770 13.81 -1.84 -6.53
N THR A 771 13.97 -2.66 -7.57
CA THR A 771 13.57 -2.30 -8.94
C THR A 771 12.07 -2.05 -9.03
N CYS A 772 11.24 -2.90 -8.41
CA CYS A 772 9.79 -2.72 -8.36
C CYS A 772 9.37 -1.45 -7.61
N LEU A 773 10.06 -1.04 -6.54
CA LEU A 773 9.80 0.24 -5.87
C LEU A 773 10.11 1.44 -6.80
N VAL A 774 11.22 1.39 -7.54
CA VAL A 774 11.59 2.47 -8.48
C VAL A 774 10.66 2.50 -9.71
N THR A 775 10.28 1.34 -10.24
CA THR A 775 9.25 1.27 -11.31
C THR A 775 7.91 1.76 -10.81
N SER A 776 7.48 1.36 -9.60
CA SER A 776 6.18 1.72 -9.05
C SER A 776 6.02 3.23 -8.84
N ILE A 777 7.02 3.94 -8.31
CA ILE A 777 6.92 5.41 -8.21
C ILE A 777 6.84 6.06 -9.59
N LEU A 778 7.59 5.57 -10.59
CA LEU A 778 7.58 6.08 -11.97
C LEU A 778 6.26 5.79 -12.71
N GLN A 779 5.62 4.65 -12.44
CA GLN A 779 4.28 4.33 -12.96
C GLN A 779 3.18 5.27 -12.43
N HIS A 780 3.39 5.88 -11.25
CA HIS A 780 2.45 6.83 -10.64
C HIS A 780 2.84 8.31 -10.88
N MET A 781 3.92 8.59 -11.61
CA MET A 781 4.28 9.95 -12.02
C MET A 781 3.39 10.43 -13.20
N PRO A 782 2.97 11.71 -13.22
CA PRO A 782 2.20 12.26 -14.33
C PRO A 782 3.06 12.35 -15.60
N GLN A 783 2.71 11.58 -16.63
CA GLN A 783 3.42 11.59 -17.91
C GLN A 783 3.06 12.83 -18.73
N GLY A 784 3.88 13.88 -18.62
CA GLY A 784 3.80 15.12 -19.39
C GLY A 784 4.94 15.26 -20.41
N ASN A 785 4.76 16.12 -21.41
CA ASN A 785 5.72 16.35 -22.50
C ASN A 785 7.00 17.13 -22.08
N LEU A 786 7.29 17.26 -20.78
CA LEU A 786 8.54 17.83 -20.28
C LEU A 786 9.48 16.70 -19.84
N GLN A 787 10.77 16.86 -20.12
CA GLN A 787 11.81 15.94 -19.63
C GLN A 787 11.73 15.83 -18.09
N PRO A 788 11.54 14.63 -17.53
CA PRO A 788 11.33 14.45 -16.10
C PRO A 788 12.60 14.80 -15.30
N ASN A 789 12.43 15.51 -14.18
CA ASN A 789 13.54 15.90 -13.32
C ASN A 789 13.93 14.71 -12.40
N LEU A 790 15.12 14.16 -12.60
CA LEU A 790 15.66 13.05 -11.80
C LEU A 790 15.78 13.42 -10.32
N GLY A 791 16.05 14.69 -10.03
CA GLY A 791 16.11 15.25 -8.68
C GLY A 791 14.76 15.26 -7.97
N SER A 792 13.65 15.58 -8.66
CA SER A 792 12.32 15.45 -8.04
C SER A 792 11.96 13.97 -7.87
N ILE A 793 12.15 13.11 -8.89
CA ILE A 793 11.88 11.67 -8.76
C ILE A 793 12.63 11.04 -7.58
N LEU A 794 13.91 11.39 -7.36
CA LEU A 794 14.69 10.88 -6.23
C LEU A 794 14.15 11.39 -4.88
N MET A 795 13.77 12.67 -4.80
CA MET A 795 13.16 13.24 -3.61
C MET A 795 11.81 12.59 -3.31
N ASP A 796 10.95 12.45 -4.31
CA ASP A 796 9.62 11.88 -4.20
C ASP A 796 9.67 10.39 -3.85
N PHE A 797 10.64 9.62 -4.37
CA PHE A 797 10.90 8.25 -3.94
C PHE A 797 11.20 8.17 -2.43
N PHE A 798 12.16 8.96 -1.95
CA PHE A 798 12.53 8.96 -0.53
C PHE A 798 11.44 9.56 0.38
N ASN A 799 10.64 10.49 -0.14
CA ASN A 799 9.51 11.08 0.58
C ASN A 799 8.36 10.07 0.72
N PHE A 800 7.91 9.49 -0.41
CA PHE A 800 6.80 8.55 -0.46
C PHE A 800 7.11 7.28 0.33
N TYR A 801 8.15 6.52 -0.05
CA TYR A 801 8.47 5.28 0.65
C TYR A 801 9.01 5.52 2.07
N GLY A 802 9.60 6.69 2.36
CA GLY A 802 10.06 7.00 3.71
C GLY A 802 8.97 7.41 4.69
N LYS A 803 7.91 8.11 4.24
CA LYS A 803 6.97 8.82 5.14
C LYS A 803 5.49 8.55 4.90
N TYR A 804 5.10 8.15 3.69
CA TYR A 804 3.68 8.01 3.30
C TYR A 804 3.27 6.57 3.00
N PHE A 805 4.21 5.71 2.59
CA PHE A 805 3.92 4.33 2.23
C PHE A 805 3.69 3.44 3.46
N GLN A 806 2.41 3.21 3.78
CA GLN A 806 1.94 2.30 4.82
C GLN A 806 2.13 0.83 4.39
N TYR A 807 3.37 0.33 4.48
CA TYR A 807 3.75 -1.02 4.05
C TYR A 807 3.01 -2.15 4.79
N ASP A 808 2.37 -1.83 5.91
CA ASP A 808 1.61 -2.71 6.79
C ASP A 808 0.16 -2.92 6.35
N HIS A 809 -0.38 -1.99 5.56
CA HIS A 809 -1.75 -2.07 5.01
C HIS A 809 -1.78 -2.14 3.48
N VAL A 810 -0.71 -1.67 2.83
CA VAL A 810 -0.60 -1.54 1.37
C VAL A 810 0.42 -2.52 0.78
N ALA A 811 -0.01 -3.22 -0.26
CA ALA A 811 0.84 -3.99 -1.17
C ALA A 811 0.93 -3.28 -2.53
N ILE A 812 1.99 -3.59 -3.29
CA ILE A 812 2.28 -2.97 -4.59
C ILE A 812 2.04 -3.97 -5.73
N ARG A 813 1.31 -3.55 -6.76
CA ARG A 813 1.13 -4.26 -8.04
C ARG A 813 1.77 -3.48 -9.19
N MET A 814 2.40 -4.20 -10.12
CA MET A 814 3.04 -3.63 -11.30
C MET A 814 2.11 -3.55 -12.53
N ASP A 815 1.18 -4.49 -12.68
CA ASP A 815 0.27 -4.60 -13.83
C ASP A 815 -1.12 -5.17 -13.41
N PRO A 816 -2.22 -4.41 -13.55
CA PRO A 816 -2.22 -2.96 -13.78
C PRO A 816 -1.48 -2.25 -12.63
N PRO A 817 -0.73 -1.17 -12.91
CA PRO A 817 0.04 -0.46 -11.90
C PRO A 817 -0.87 0.09 -10.80
N GLY A 818 -0.53 -0.17 -9.54
CA GLY A 818 -1.35 0.31 -8.44
C GLY A 818 -0.92 -0.15 -7.05
N TYR A 819 -1.58 0.44 -6.07
CA TYR A 819 -1.47 0.10 -4.66
C TYR A 819 -2.79 -0.55 -4.20
N PHE A 820 -2.70 -1.68 -3.51
CA PHE A 820 -3.89 -2.44 -3.07
C PHE A 820 -3.79 -2.87 -1.61
N ASN A 821 -4.94 -3.14 -0.99
CA ASN A 821 -4.98 -3.47 0.45
C ASN A 821 -4.64 -4.95 0.72
N LYS A 822 -3.80 -5.18 1.72
CA LYS A 822 -3.28 -6.51 2.10
C LYS A 822 -4.28 -7.50 2.66
N ILE A 823 -5.52 -7.10 2.97
CA ILE A 823 -6.60 -7.99 3.42
C ILE A 823 -6.77 -9.24 2.53
N TYR A 824 -6.40 -9.13 1.24
CA TYR A 824 -6.52 -10.21 0.25
C TYR A 824 -5.21 -10.96 -0.04
N PHE A 825 -4.04 -10.37 0.24
CA PHE A 825 -2.73 -10.94 -0.08
C PHE A 825 -1.60 -10.25 0.70
N GLY A 826 -0.72 -11.04 1.33
CA GLY A 826 0.45 -10.57 2.09
C GLY A 826 0.33 -10.71 3.60
N SER A 827 1.14 -9.94 4.34
CA SER A 827 1.17 -9.88 5.80
C SER A 827 1.39 -8.43 6.25
N SER A 828 0.84 -8.07 7.42
CA SER A 828 1.00 -6.74 8.04
C SER A 828 2.46 -6.43 8.40
N ASP A 829 3.24 -7.44 8.76
CA ASP A 829 4.52 -7.21 9.45
C ASP A 829 5.72 -7.13 8.48
N ARG A 830 5.48 -6.97 7.17
CA ARG A 830 6.48 -7.06 6.09
C ARG A 830 6.10 -6.18 4.90
N LEU A 831 7.06 -5.84 4.05
CA LEU A 831 6.75 -5.35 2.69
C LEU A 831 6.08 -6.47 1.87
N THR A 832 5.10 -6.11 1.03
CA THR A 832 4.48 -7.03 0.05
C THR A 832 4.43 -6.38 -1.33
N ILE A 833 4.97 -7.07 -2.32
CA ILE A 833 4.99 -6.68 -3.74
C ILE A 833 4.62 -7.92 -4.55
N GLU A 834 3.57 -7.81 -5.34
CA GLU A 834 3.09 -8.84 -6.26
C GLU A 834 4.10 -9.04 -7.41
N ASP A 835 4.54 -10.27 -7.65
CA ASP A 835 5.47 -10.58 -8.75
C ASP A 835 4.78 -10.34 -10.10
N PRO A 836 5.26 -9.40 -10.96
CA PRO A 836 4.66 -9.15 -12.27
C PRO A 836 4.67 -10.38 -13.19
N ASN A 837 5.46 -11.40 -12.87
CA ASN A 837 5.57 -12.63 -13.63
C ASN A 837 4.82 -13.81 -12.96
N ASN A 838 4.28 -13.64 -11.74
CA ASN A 838 3.60 -14.68 -10.97
C ASN A 838 2.76 -14.11 -9.80
N PRO A 839 1.49 -13.69 -10.02
CA PRO A 839 0.67 -13.04 -9.00
C PRO A 839 0.53 -13.76 -7.64
N ASP A 840 0.69 -15.09 -7.59
CA ASP A 840 0.66 -15.86 -6.34
C ASP A 840 1.93 -15.69 -5.45
N ASN A 841 2.91 -14.87 -5.86
CA ASN A 841 4.23 -14.76 -5.23
C ASN A 841 4.53 -13.33 -4.73
N ASP A 842 4.79 -13.17 -3.43
CA ASP A 842 5.32 -11.94 -2.83
C ASP A 842 6.85 -11.90 -2.99
N ILE A 843 7.37 -11.05 -3.87
CA ILE A 843 8.82 -10.95 -4.13
C ILE A 843 9.60 -10.31 -2.98
N SER A 844 8.90 -9.65 -2.04
CA SER A 844 9.48 -8.93 -0.91
C SER A 844 9.32 -9.64 0.43
N GLY A 845 8.56 -10.74 0.51
CA GLY A 845 8.24 -11.45 1.76
C GLY A 845 9.43 -12.06 2.53
N GLY A 846 10.65 -11.99 1.98
CA GLY A 846 11.91 -12.28 2.68
C GLY A 846 12.53 -11.10 3.44
N THR A 847 12.12 -9.87 3.12
CA THR A 847 12.50 -8.63 3.82
C THR A 847 12.01 -8.68 5.27
N ARG A 848 12.82 -8.19 6.20
CA ARG A 848 12.51 -8.15 7.65
C ARG A 848 12.72 -6.78 8.26
N GLU A 849 13.76 -6.08 7.85
CA GLU A 849 14.17 -4.78 8.41
C GLU A 849 13.45 -3.61 7.71
N ILE A 850 12.20 -3.81 7.28
CA ILE A 850 11.46 -2.82 6.48
C ILE A 850 11.30 -1.49 7.23
N ASP A 851 11.00 -1.51 8.53
CA ASP A 851 10.96 -0.31 9.37
C ASP A 851 12.28 0.46 9.39
N LEU A 852 13.42 -0.24 9.39
CA LEU A 852 14.73 0.41 9.32
C LEU A 852 14.96 1.02 7.94
N ILE A 853 14.60 0.32 6.88
CA ILE A 853 14.75 0.77 5.49
C ILE A 853 13.91 2.03 5.23
N LEU A 854 12.63 2.04 5.61
CA LEU A 854 11.77 3.21 5.39
C LEU A 854 12.17 4.41 6.26
N ARG A 855 12.54 4.19 7.54
CA ARG A 855 13.14 5.26 8.38
C ARG A 855 14.43 5.82 7.76
N THR A 856 15.25 4.98 7.14
CA THR A 856 16.46 5.42 6.43
C THR A 856 16.12 6.25 5.19
N PHE A 857 15.07 5.88 4.43
CA PHE A 857 14.55 6.72 3.33
C PHE A 857 14.02 8.08 3.83
N ALA A 858 13.26 8.12 4.93
CA ALA A 858 12.79 9.37 5.53
C ALA A 858 13.95 10.29 5.97
N GLY A 859 15.02 9.68 6.52
CA GLY A 859 16.28 10.35 6.84
C GLY A 859 16.98 10.88 5.59
N ALA A 860 17.02 10.12 4.50
CA ALA A 860 17.62 10.54 3.23
C ALA A 860 16.91 11.75 2.61
N HIS A 861 15.58 11.71 2.49
CA HIS A 861 14.78 12.86 2.02
C HIS A 861 15.07 14.11 2.86
N THR A 862 15.08 13.96 4.18
CA THR A 862 15.26 15.10 5.10
C THR A 862 16.70 15.64 5.03
N THR A 863 17.68 14.77 4.85
CA THR A 863 19.09 15.16 4.63
C THR A 863 19.26 15.91 3.31
N LEU A 864 18.69 15.41 2.21
CA LEU A 864 18.72 16.06 0.90
C LEU A 864 18.01 17.42 0.92
N LYS A 865 16.80 17.49 1.49
CA LYS A 865 16.04 18.75 1.62
C LYS A 865 16.85 19.81 2.38
N ASN A 866 17.32 19.50 3.58
CA ASN A 866 18.09 20.42 4.41
C ASN A 866 19.39 20.84 3.70
N ARG A 867 20.02 19.94 2.93
CA ARG A 867 21.21 20.23 2.12
C ARG A 867 20.91 21.21 0.97
N MET A 868 19.80 21.04 0.26
CA MET A 868 19.37 21.94 -0.81
C MET A 868 19.03 23.33 -0.26
N GLU A 869 18.31 23.41 0.86
CA GLU A 869 17.98 24.66 1.54
C GLU A 869 19.24 25.40 2.04
N TYR A 870 20.18 24.69 2.66
CA TYR A 870 21.48 25.25 3.07
C TYR A 870 22.28 25.82 1.88
N LEU A 871 22.33 25.11 0.75
CA LEU A 871 23.07 25.57 -0.43
C LEU A 871 22.39 26.76 -1.13
N ALA A 872 21.06 26.89 -1.03
CA ALA A 872 20.34 28.08 -1.47
C ALA A 872 20.72 29.34 -0.70
N LEU A 873 20.85 29.21 0.63
CA LEU A 873 21.18 30.33 1.52
C LEU A 873 22.64 30.77 1.44
N VAL A 874 23.56 29.84 1.17
CA VAL A 874 25.02 30.06 1.32
C VAL A 874 25.74 30.36 -0.02
N GLN A 875 25.03 30.38 -1.15
CA GLN A 875 25.57 30.72 -2.49
C GLN A 875 26.87 29.98 -2.87
N GLY A 876 26.95 28.68 -2.55
CA GLY A 876 28.15 27.86 -2.80
C GLY A 876 27.95 26.81 -3.90
N PRO A 877 28.11 27.14 -5.20
CA PRO A 877 27.78 26.22 -6.31
C PRO A 877 28.67 24.97 -6.38
N ASN A 878 29.84 24.96 -5.71
CA ASN A 878 30.80 23.83 -5.77
C ASN A 878 30.69 22.88 -4.57
N LYS A 879 29.47 22.48 -4.18
CA LYS A 879 29.23 21.50 -3.09
C LYS A 879 28.20 20.45 -3.51
N THR A 880 28.57 19.18 -3.37
CA THR A 880 27.72 18.00 -3.59
C THR A 880 26.41 18.04 -2.79
N ILE A 881 25.31 17.63 -3.42
CA ILE A 881 23.97 17.46 -2.83
C ILE A 881 23.75 15.98 -2.47
N LEU A 882 24.19 15.04 -3.31
CA LEU A 882 24.05 13.59 -3.08
C LEU A 882 25.03 13.03 -2.04
N GLY A 883 26.20 13.65 -1.87
CA GLY A 883 27.26 13.17 -0.98
C GLY A 883 26.79 12.80 0.44
N PRO A 884 26.02 13.66 1.13
CA PRO A 884 25.45 13.33 2.44
C PRO A 884 24.64 12.02 2.54
N ILE A 885 24.16 11.44 1.43
CA ILE A 885 23.41 10.18 1.43
C ILE A 885 24.13 8.99 0.77
N ILE A 886 25.03 9.21 -0.20
CA ILE A 886 25.73 8.15 -0.95
C ILE A 886 27.27 8.28 -1.03
N ALA A 887 27.89 9.28 -0.39
CA ALA A 887 29.35 9.36 -0.33
C ALA A 887 29.92 8.16 0.44
N GLY A 888 31.05 7.64 -0.04
CA GLY A 888 31.67 6.46 0.54
C GLY A 888 33.09 6.20 0.07
N ASN A 889 33.69 5.15 0.63
CA ASN A 889 34.88 4.51 0.09
C ASN A 889 34.50 3.74 -1.18
N PHE A 890 35.07 4.10 -2.33
CA PHE A 890 34.79 3.50 -3.63
C PHE A 890 35.97 2.71 -4.23
N GLU A 891 37.00 2.44 -3.43
CA GLU A 891 38.22 1.73 -3.89
C GLU A 891 37.89 0.41 -4.60
N GLU A 892 36.98 -0.40 -4.05
CA GLU A 892 36.59 -1.69 -4.62
C GLU A 892 36.01 -1.58 -6.05
N TYR A 893 35.30 -0.48 -6.36
CA TYR A 893 34.79 -0.21 -7.71
C TYR A 893 35.94 0.09 -8.68
N VAL A 894 36.98 0.76 -8.20
CA VAL A 894 38.16 1.16 -8.99
C VAL A 894 39.10 -0.04 -9.17
N GLU A 895 39.40 -0.78 -8.11
CA GLU A 895 40.19 -2.01 -8.14
C GLU A 895 39.59 -3.04 -9.09
N GLN A 896 38.30 -3.36 -8.95
CA GLN A 896 37.65 -4.36 -9.78
C GLN A 896 37.58 -3.92 -11.25
N ARG A 897 37.30 -2.64 -11.52
CA ARG A 897 37.37 -2.08 -12.89
C ARG A 897 38.76 -2.17 -13.50
N ASN A 898 39.79 -1.87 -12.70
CA ASN A 898 41.17 -2.01 -13.14
C ASN A 898 41.54 -3.47 -13.38
N GLN A 899 41.01 -4.42 -12.59
CA GLN A 899 41.19 -5.86 -12.84
C GLN A 899 40.50 -6.32 -14.14
N LEU A 900 39.23 -5.96 -14.35
CA LEU A 900 38.52 -6.29 -15.60
C LEU A 900 39.17 -5.63 -16.82
N ARG A 901 39.65 -4.39 -16.70
CA ARG A 901 40.39 -3.69 -17.76
C ARG A 901 41.75 -4.34 -18.05
N ARG A 902 42.48 -4.78 -17.03
CA ARG A 902 43.73 -5.56 -17.20
C ARG A 902 43.45 -6.85 -17.95
N VAL A 903 42.43 -7.61 -17.55
CA VAL A 903 42.01 -8.85 -18.24
C VAL A 903 41.65 -8.56 -19.70
N PHE A 904 40.84 -7.53 -19.98
CA PHE A 904 40.45 -7.14 -21.33
C PHE A 904 41.62 -6.74 -22.26
N VAL A 905 42.71 -6.20 -21.69
CA VAL A 905 43.89 -5.77 -22.46
C VAL A 905 44.97 -6.86 -22.56
N SER A 906 45.13 -7.71 -21.54
CA SER A 906 46.19 -8.74 -21.49
C SER A 906 45.82 -10.08 -22.11
N GLU A 907 44.54 -10.46 -22.08
CA GLU A 907 44.08 -11.76 -22.57
C GLU A 907 43.79 -11.72 -24.08
N SER A 908 44.54 -12.51 -24.86
CA SER A 908 44.51 -12.50 -26.33
C SER A 908 43.12 -12.76 -26.95
N ARG A 909 42.23 -13.46 -26.24
CA ARG A 909 40.80 -13.66 -26.60
C ARG A 909 40.03 -12.36 -26.84
N PHE A 910 40.43 -11.24 -26.23
CA PHE A 910 39.79 -9.93 -26.38
C PHE A 910 40.44 -9.05 -27.44
N ALA A 911 41.57 -9.44 -28.03
CA ALA A 911 42.30 -8.63 -29.02
C ALA A 911 41.44 -8.17 -30.21
N LYS A 912 40.45 -9.00 -30.62
CA LYS A 912 39.45 -8.67 -31.65
C LYS A 912 38.56 -7.45 -31.34
N TYR A 913 38.47 -7.03 -30.07
CA TYR A 913 37.73 -5.83 -29.64
C TYR A 913 38.64 -4.60 -29.45
N ASN A 914 39.97 -4.79 -29.51
CA ASN A 914 40.96 -3.71 -29.35
C ASN A 914 41.41 -3.11 -30.71
N VAL A 915 40.70 -3.41 -31.79
CA VAL A 915 40.95 -2.85 -33.13
C VAL A 915 40.27 -1.48 -33.22
N PRO A 916 41.00 -0.37 -33.40
CA PRO A 916 40.37 0.94 -33.65
C PRO A 916 39.62 0.90 -34.99
N PRO A 917 38.52 1.68 -35.15
CA PRO A 917 37.85 1.78 -36.44
C PRO A 917 38.85 2.29 -37.51
N PRO A 918 38.75 1.82 -38.76
CA PRO A 918 39.57 2.34 -39.84
C PRO A 918 39.35 3.87 -39.98
N PRO A 919 40.39 4.64 -40.30
CA PRO A 919 40.23 6.07 -40.52
C PRO A 919 39.23 6.30 -41.67
N PRO A 920 38.37 7.34 -41.60
CA PRO A 920 37.45 7.66 -42.68
C PRO A 920 38.24 7.92 -43.97
N GLU A 921 37.75 7.36 -45.08
CA GLU A 921 38.40 7.51 -46.38
C GLU A 921 38.49 9.00 -46.77
N PRO A 922 39.61 9.44 -47.37
CA PRO A 922 39.78 10.83 -47.77
C PRO A 922 38.76 11.20 -48.84
N TYR A 923 37.92 12.19 -48.55
CA TYR A 923 36.90 12.69 -49.47
C TYR A 923 37.50 13.03 -50.86
N PRO A 924 36.90 12.57 -51.97
CA PRO A 924 37.33 12.94 -53.31
C PRO A 924 37.29 14.46 -53.52
N LEU A 925 38.43 15.04 -53.90
CA LEU A 925 38.57 16.45 -54.28
C LEU A 925 38.13 16.68 -55.73
N ASP A 926 36.86 16.44 -56.04
CA ASP A 926 36.26 16.78 -57.34
C ASP A 926 34.95 17.55 -57.15
N GLY A 927 34.91 18.79 -57.66
CA GLY A 927 33.87 19.76 -57.35
C GLY A 927 32.69 19.75 -58.32
N SER A 928 31.73 18.83 -58.15
CA SER A 928 30.44 18.91 -58.86
C SER A 928 29.24 18.30 -58.11
N SER A 929 28.92 18.81 -56.92
CA SER A 929 27.60 18.58 -56.29
C SER A 929 27.13 19.79 -55.49
N SER A 930 25.90 20.25 -55.77
CA SER A 930 25.24 21.33 -55.03
C SER A 930 24.96 20.91 -53.58
N PRO A 931 24.89 21.85 -52.62
CA PRO A 931 24.55 21.51 -51.24
C PRO A 931 23.16 20.85 -51.16
N PRO A 932 22.98 19.84 -50.27
CA PRO A 932 21.67 19.23 -50.06
C PRO A 932 20.67 20.26 -49.50
N PRO A 933 19.40 20.21 -49.91
CA PRO A 933 18.39 21.14 -49.42
C PRO A 933 18.13 20.93 -47.92
N LEU A 934 17.89 22.04 -47.21
CA LEU A 934 17.48 22.02 -45.80
C LEU A 934 16.17 21.23 -45.62
N PRO A 935 15.99 20.51 -44.50
CA PRO A 935 14.72 19.85 -44.20
C PRO A 935 13.60 20.90 -44.06
N ALA A 936 12.47 20.64 -44.71
CA ALA A 936 11.31 21.54 -44.65
C ALA A 936 10.73 21.61 -43.23
N GLY A 937 10.43 22.83 -42.76
CA GLY A 937 9.75 23.04 -41.49
C GLY A 937 8.27 22.63 -41.51
N PRO A 938 7.59 22.61 -40.34
CA PRO A 938 6.16 22.31 -40.26
C PRO A 938 5.33 23.31 -41.08
N PRO A 939 4.25 22.86 -41.76
CA PRO A 939 3.37 23.75 -42.51
C PRO A 939 2.56 24.68 -41.59
N PRO A 940 2.20 25.89 -42.05
CA PRO A 940 1.35 26.80 -41.29
C PRO A 940 -0.10 26.28 -41.17
N PRO A 941 -0.85 26.67 -40.12
CA PRO A 941 -2.26 26.29 -39.97
C PRO A 941 -3.14 26.93 -41.06
N GLY A 942 -4.02 26.13 -41.65
CA GLY A 942 -4.95 26.57 -42.70
C GLY A 942 -6.18 27.36 -42.17
N PRO A 943 -6.88 28.10 -43.04
CA PRO A 943 -8.05 28.90 -42.67
C PRO A 943 -9.31 28.03 -42.39
N PRO A 944 -10.27 28.54 -41.59
CA PRO A 944 -11.46 27.79 -41.20
C PRO A 944 -12.52 27.69 -42.32
N PRO A 945 -13.29 26.59 -42.40
CA PRO A 945 -14.35 26.42 -43.39
C PRO A 945 -15.66 27.16 -43.02
N PRO A 946 -16.48 27.58 -44.00
CA PRO A 946 -17.78 28.23 -43.78
C PRO A 946 -18.89 27.23 -43.37
N PRO A 947 -19.98 27.70 -42.74
CA PRO A 947 -20.99 26.82 -42.13
C PRO A 947 -22.01 26.24 -43.11
N ALA A 948 -22.18 24.92 -43.11
CA ALA A 948 -23.27 24.20 -43.79
C ALA A 948 -24.48 23.99 -42.86
N GLN A 949 -25.68 23.95 -43.44
CA GLN A 949 -26.95 24.12 -42.71
C GLN A 949 -27.60 22.79 -42.28
N ARG A 950 -28.32 22.80 -41.15
CA ARG A 950 -29.08 21.63 -40.64
C ARG A 950 -30.36 21.39 -41.46
N PRO A 951 -30.64 20.17 -41.95
CA PRO A 951 -31.96 19.81 -42.49
C PRO A 951 -32.97 19.66 -41.35
N ILE A 952 -34.03 20.47 -41.35
CA ILE A 952 -35.17 20.31 -40.43
C ILE A 952 -36.11 19.23 -40.99
N LYS A 953 -36.52 18.25 -40.17
CA LYS A 953 -37.75 17.47 -40.40
C LYS A 953 -38.65 17.54 -39.17
N LYS A 954 -39.96 17.65 -39.44
CA LYS A 954 -41.02 17.94 -38.46
C LYS A 954 -41.64 16.65 -37.93
N ALA A 955 -42.16 16.68 -36.70
CA ALA A 955 -43.04 15.64 -36.21
C ALA A 955 -44.45 15.75 -36.82
N LYS A 956 -45.14 14.62 -37.05
CA LYS A 956 -46.58 14.41 -36.72
C LYS A 956 -47.14 13.01 -37.02
N SER A 957 -47.86 12.48 -36.01
CA SER A 957 -49.16 11.80 -36.07
C SER A 957 -49.43 10.44 -36.79
N LYS A 958 -49.83 9.46 -35.97
CA LYS A 958 -51.13 8.74 -35.96
C LYS A 958 -51.52 7.68 -37.03
N LEU A 959 -51.66 6.45 -36.52
CA LEU A 959 -52.85 5.54 -36.55
C LEU A 959 -53.27 4.73 -37.81
N ARG A 960 -53.89 3.58 -37.49
CA ARG A 960 -54.48 2.52 -38.34
C ARG A 960 -53.44 1.71 -39.15
N GLY A 961 -53.54 0.39 -39.30
CA GLY A 961 -54.69 -0.53 -39.12
C GLY A 961 -55.19 -0.98 -40.51
N THR A 962 -55.60 -2.24 -40.75
CA THR A 962 -56.12 -3.30 -39.84
C THR A 962 -56.15 -4.67 -40.56
N VAL A 963 -56.11 -5.79 -39.79
CA VAL A 963 -56.72 -7.12 -40.12
C VAL A 963 -56.06 -7.87 -41.31
N SER A 964 -55.72 -9.17 -41.23
CA SER A 964 -56.53 -10.27 -40.68
C SER A 964 -55.77 -11.40 -39.94
N GLU A 965 -56.26 -11.73 -38.75
CA GLU A 965 -56.34 -13.08 -38.14
C GLU A 965 -57.23 -14.02 -39.00
N PRO A 966 -57.29 -15.37 -38.81
CA PRO A 966 -57.38 -16.15 -37.53
C PRO A 966 -56.33 -17.30 -37.46
N GLU A 967 -56.21 -18.22 -36.48
CA GLU A 967 -56.80 -18.56 -35.15
C GLU A 967 -55.85 -19.63 -34.49
N ASN A 968 -55.84 -20.01 -33.20
CA ASN A 968 -56.42 -19.51 -31.93
C ASN A 968 -55.70 -20.18 -30.71
N ILE A 969 -55.91 -19.68 -29.47
CA ILE A 969 -55.91 -20.44 -28.17
C ILE A 969 -54.58 -21.12 -27.70
N SER A 970 -54.18 -21.15 -26.41
CA SER A 970 -54.52 -20.47 -25.12
C SER A 970 -53.60 -21.08 -24.02
N SER A 971 -53.25 -20.50 -22.86
CA SER A 971 -53.20 -19.12 -22.34
C SER A 971 -52.34 -19.07 -21.04
N ASP A 972 -52.15 -17.86 -20.50
CA ASP A 972 -51.94 -17.52 -19.09
C ASP A 972 -50.58 -17.69 -18.37
N GLU A 973 -50.42 -16.81 -17.38
CA GLU A 973 -49.24 -16.57 -16.55
C GLU A 973 -49.41 -17.12 -15.12
N SER A 974 -48.32 -17.28 -14.36
CA SER A 974 -48.03 -16.39 -13.20
C SER A 974 -47.07 -16.96 -12.15
N SER A 975 -46.24 -16.07 -11.58
CA SER A 975 -45.54 -16.17 -10.28
C SER A 975 -44.42 -17.22 -10.09
N GLY A 976 -43.50 -16.92 -9.16
CA GLY A 976 -42.49 -17.86 -8.64
C GLY A 976 -41.05 -17.32 -8.63
N GLU A 977 -40.54 -16.91 -7.45
CA GLU A 977 -39.12 -16.58 -7.28
C GLU A 977 -38.22 -17.83 -7.27
N THR A 978 -36.97 -17.72 -7.72
CA THR A 978 -35.88 -18.57 -7.17
C THR A 978 -34.48 -17.96 -7.36
N LYS A 979 -33.69 -17.97 -6.28
CA LYS A 979 -32.21 -17.93 -6.32
C LYS A 979 -31.68 -19.35 -6.69
N PRO A 980 -30.37 -19.67 -6.79
CA PRO A 980 -29.15 -18.85 -6.68
C PRO A 980 -28.03 -19.19 -7.73
N ASN A 981 -26.83 -18.70 -7.45
CA ASN A 981 -25.53 -19.42 -7.55
C ASN A 981 -24.64 -19.36 -8.83
N LYS A 982 -23.35 -19.13 -8.55
CA LYS A 982 -22.10 -19.53 -9.24
C LYS A 982 -22.14 -19.65 -10.77
N THR A 983 -21.31 -18.83 -11.43
CA THR A 983 -20.93 -18.92 -12.86
C THR A 983 -20.64 -20.37 -13.27
N ARG A 984 -21.55 -20.98 -14.03
CA ARG A 984 -21.45 -22.40 -14.40
C ARG A 984 -20.41 -22.57 -15.50
N LYS A 985 -19.64 -23.67 -15.41
CA LYS A 985 -18.61 -24.09 -16.39
C LYS A 985 -19.13 -24.22 -17.84
N GLY A 986 -20.45 -24.19 -18.05
CA GLY A 986 -21.10 -24.19 -19.36
C GLY A 986 -21.08 -22.84 -20.09
N ASP A 987 -21.03 -21.70 -19.41
CA ASP A 987 -21.14 -20.40 -20.09
C ASP A 987 -19.81 -19.95 -20.70
N VAL A 988 -18.69 -20.22 -20.02
CA VAL A 988 -17.34 -20.15 -20.62
C VAL A 988 -17.27 -21.07 -21.85
N ARG A 989 -17.81 -22.30 -21.76
CA ARG A 989 -17.85 -23.25 -22.89
C ARG A 989 -18.71 -22.75 -24.05
N ARG A 990 -19.82 -22.04 -23.78
CA ARG A 990 -20.65 -21.39 -24.80
C ARG A 990 -19.89 -20.29 -25.53
N GLN A 991 -19.14 -19.46 -24.79
CA GLN A 991 -18.36 -18.38 -25.39
C GLN A 991 -17.22 -18.92 -26.27
N VAL A 992 -16.41 -19.86 -25.76
CA VAL A 992 -15.36 -20.55 -26.54
C VAL A 992 -15.88 -21.23 -27.82
N CYS A 993 -17.14 -21.69 -27.83
CA CYS A 993 -17.77 -22.21 -29.06
C CYS A 993 -18.16 -21.11 -30.06
N ARG A 994 -18.55 -19.91 -29.62
CA ARG A 994 -18.78 -18.74 -30.50
C ARG A 994 -17.46 -18.23 -31.07
N ASP A 995 -16.45 -18.08 -30.23
CA ASP A 995 -15.15 -17.53 -30.62
C ASP A 995 -14.46 -18.42 -31.66
N ARG A 996 -14.53 -19.76 -31.51
CA ARG A 996 -14.09 -20.72 -32.54
C ARG A 996 -14.83 -20.55 -33.86
N ALA A 997 -16.16 -20.38 -33.83
CA ALA A 997 -16.96 -20.19 -35.04
C ALA A 997 -16.61 -18.87 -35.76
N ALA A 998 -16.39 -17.79 -35.00
CA ALA A 998 -15.94 -16.51 -35.53
C ALA A 998 -14.53 -16.59 -36.15
N ARG A 999 -13.58 -17.24 -35.47
CA ARG A 999 -12.20 -17.43 -35.96
C ARG A 999 -12.16 -18.24 -37.26
N ILE A 1000 -12.87 -19.36 -37.35
CA ILE A 1000 -12.96 -20.14 -38.59
C ILE A 1000 -13.61 -19.30 -39.71
N LYS A 1001 -14.72 -18.60 -39.43
CA LYS A 1001 -15.41 -17.77 -40.43
C LYS A 1001 -14.55 -16.60 -40.96
N ARG A 1002 -13.58 -16.09 -40.17
CA ARG A 1002 -12.60 -15.07 -40.59
C ARG A 1002 -11.50 -15.63 -41.51
N LEU A 1003 -11.08 -16.88 -41.28
CA LEU A 1003 -9.89 -17.49 -41.90
C LEU A 1003 -10.22 -18.44 -43.05
N ARG A 1004 -11.45 -18.92 -43.10
CA ARG A 1004 -12.01 -19.82 -44.12
C ARG A 1004 -13.30 -19.23 -44.72
N PRO A 1005 -13.21 -18.10 -45.47
CA PRO A 1005 -14.37 -17.47 -46.10
C PRO A 1005 -15.02 -18.35 -47.19
N ASP A 1006 -14.35 -19.40 -47.63
CA ASP A 1006 -14.87 -20.47 -48.48
C ASP A 1006 -16.01 -21.28 -47.83
N LEU A 1007 -16.08 -21.33 -46.49
CA LEU A 1007 -17.08 -22.07 -45.74
C LEU A 1007 -18.37 -21.26 -45.53
N THR A 1008 -19.14 -21.12 -46.60
CA THR A 1008 -20.33 -20.24 -46.69
C THR A 1008 -21.51 -20.55 -45.76
N LYS A 1009 -21.53 -21.69 -45.04
CA LYS A 1009 -22.65 -22.13 -44.17
C LYS A 1009 -22.18 -22.61 -42.78
N LEU A 1010 -21.50 -21.74 -42.03
CA LEU A 1010 -21.09 -22.00 -40.64
C LEU A 1010 -22.10 -21.46 -39.60
N PRO A 1011 -22.55 -22.30 -38.62
CA PRO A 1011 -23.34 -21.86 -37.46
C PRO A 1011 -22.64 -20.81 -36.58
N ALA A 1012 -23.42 -20.02 -35.84
CA ALA A 1012 -22.92 -18.97 -34.95
C ALA A 1012 -22.17 -19.46 -33.68
N SER A 1013 -22.13 -20.76 -33.43
CA SER A 1013 -21.30 -21.37 -32.38
C SER A 1013 -20.98 -22.83 -32.74
N LEU A 1014 -19.72 -23.23 -32.60
CA LEU A 1014 -19.20 -24.55 -32.95
C LEU A 1014 -18.36 -25.17 -31.83
N SER A 1015 -18.77 -26.35 -31.37
CA SER A 1015 -17.88 -27.23 -30.60
C SER A 1015 -16.79 -27.81 -31.51
N VAL A 1016 -15.67 -28.27 -30.93
CA VAL A 1016 -14.55 -28.89 -31.66
C VAL A 1016 -15.04 -29.93 -32.67
N ASN A 1017 -15.80 -30.93 -32.23
CA ASN A 1017 -16.29 -32.01 -33.09
C ASN A 1017 -17.28 -31.57 -34.19
N GLN A 1018 -17.84 -30.36 -34.11
CA GLN A 1018 -18.62 -29.75 -35.19
C GLN A 1018 -17.73 -28.93 -36.12
N ALA A 1019 -16.76 -28.18 -35.58
CA ALA A 1019 -15.78 -27.43 -36.37
C ALA A 1019 -14.96 -28.36 -37.28
N LEU A 1020 -14.46 -29.48 -36.75
CA LEU A 1020 -13.77 -30.53 -37.52
C LEU A 1020 -14.61 -31.02 -38.71
N ARG A 1021 -15.88 -31.37 -38.48
CA ARG A 1021 -16.81 -31.84 -39.54
C ARG A 1021 -17.18 -30.75 -40.55
N HIS A 1022 -17.37 -29.51 -40.12
CA HIS A 1022 -17.79 -28.41 -41.00
C HIS A 1022 -16.63 -27.80 -41.81
N ALA A 1023 -15.39 -27.94 -41.35
CA ALA A 1023 -14.22 -27.38 -42.02
C ALA A 1023 -13.27 -28.43 -42.66
N GLY A 1024 -13.54 -29.73 -42.43
CA GLY A 1024 -12.88 -30.85 -43.12
C GLY A 1024 -11.58 -31.34 -42.48
N TYR A 1025 -11.38 -31.16 -41.18
CA TYR A 1025 -10.18 -31.62 -40.47
C TYR A 1025 -10.46 -32.92 -39.70
N GLU A 1026 -9.48 -33.83 -39.64
CA GLU A 1026 -9.61 -35.11 -38.92
C GLU A 1026 -9.32 -34.96 -37.42
N THR A 1027 -8.47 -33.99 -37.05
CA THR A 1027 -8.00 -33.74 -35.68
C THR A 1027 -7.96 -32.25 -35.32
N ASP A 1028 -8.13 -31.96 -34.02
CA ASP A 1028 -8.07 -30.59 -33.45
C ASP A 1028 -6.70 -29.92 -33.71
N ALA A 1029 -5.62 -30.72 -33.70
CA ALA A 1029 -4.26 -30.25 -33.98
C ALA A 1029 -4.05 -29.83 -35.45
N GLN A 1030 -4.60 -30.56 -36.43
CA GLN A 1030 -4.58 -30.15 -37.84
C GLN A 1030 -5.35 -28.83 -38.05
N MET A 1031 -6.52 -28.70 -37.41
CA MET A 1031 -7.35 -27.49 -37.48
C MET A 1031 -6.61 -26.28 -36.90
N GLU A 1032 -6.08 -26.37 -35.69
CA GLU A 1032 -5.35 -25.26 -35.06
C GLU A 1032 -4.08 -24.88 -35.82
N HIS A 1033 -3.38 -25.85 -36.42
CA HIS A 1033 -2.20 -25.59 -37.26
C HIS A 1033 -2.55 -24.83 -38.56
N ASP A 1034 -3.57 -25.26 -39.32
CA ASP A 1034 -4.00 -24.56 -40.54
C ASP A 1034 -4.56 -23.16 -40.23
N LEU A 1035 -5.33 -22.99 -39.15
CA LEU A 1035 -5.85 -21.68 -38.74
C LEU A 1035 -4.73 -20.73 -38.29
N ALA A 1036 -3.76 -21.20 -37.50
CA ALA A 1036 -2.61 -20.38 -37.07
C ALA A 1036 -1.72 -19.98 -38.27
N LEU A 1037 -1.50 -20.87 -39.23
CA LEU A 1037 -0.71 -20.59 -40.43
C LEU A 1037 -1.43 -19.59 -41.35
N ARG A 1038 -2.77 -19.64 -41.44
CA ARG A 1038 -3.58 -18.60 -42.10
C ARG A 1038 -3.58 -17.26 -41.36
N GLU A 1039 -3.54 -17.25 -40.03
CA GLU A 1039 -3.40 -16.02 -39.25
C GLU A 1039 -2.05 -15.36 -39.48
N GLN A 1040 -0.96 -16.14 -39.60
CA GLN A 1040 0.35 -15.62 -40.01
C GLN A 1040 0.33 -15.09 -41.46
N GLN A 1041 -0.34 -15.78 -42.39
CA GLN A 1041 -0.47 -15.29 -43.78
C GLN A 1041 -1.30 -14.02 -43.89
N GLN A 1042 -2.39 -13.86 -43.12
CA GLN A 1042 -3.13 -12.60 -43.05
C GLN A 1042 -2.32 -11.47 -42.40
N ALA A 1043 -1.54 -11.76 -41.36
CA ALA A 1043 -0.67 -10.80 -40.69
C ALA A 1043 0.58 -10.41 -41.50
N ALA A 1044 0.97 -11.20 -42.50
CA ALA A 1044 2.05 -10.89 -43.44
C ALA A 1044 1.55 -10.21 -44.74
N ALA A 1045 0.24 -9.99 -44.87
CA ALA A 1045 -0.43 -9.36 -46.01
C ALA A 1045 -1.13 -8.04 -45.62
N ALA A 1046 -0.81 -7.50 -44.44
CA ALA A 1046 -1.34 -6.28 -43.85
C ALA A 1046 -0.20 -5.39 -43.33
#